data_AF-G2LIV8-F1
#
_entry.id   AF-G2LIV8-F1
#
_cell.length_a   1.000
_cell.length_b   1.000
_cell.length_c   1.000
_cell.angle_alpha   90.00
_cell.angle_beta   90.00
_cell.angle_gamma   90.00
#
_symmetry.space_group_name_H-M   'P 1'
#
loop_
_entity.id
_entity.type
_entity.pdbx_description
1 polymer ?
#
loop_
_entity_poly.entity_id
_entity_poly.type
_entity_poly.pdbx_seq_one_letter_code
_entity_poly.pdbx_strand_id
1 'polypeptide(L)'
;MNEPSPVESLSEPPDATTAQVVVRRSDDSVAGFDARRIVESLRRETGLRPELAQRIAQDIEAIIQQSALRRVTSSLLRTLVDAKLIEYGLDAEYRAYSRLGLPLSDIDRLIKQGGSPASLLPLTPEGTGLEIAAAIKREYALLAVFSAPIAEAHLVGDIFIQDLGAIDRPYAIMQSPDVVKRHGFALPNRFAASRPARHPEVLVAHLVKSAAALQGYVNGAVEWDAVNFSLAPYLADLGERELLQVAEALMFELSAPAVGRGGITPTCVIHLDWCAPAYLARRPAIGPGGNLTGKTYQDYTPTARRFLRALFAAYRDGDGQKLPLSGLRLVQHVTPEDDDAEWQALVTEACRAVLERGNVWFVFDHTPEQAFLHRFGLPYATVFADTTTDEWCTAAFQAIAINLPRAAYRASPGKTAEIFEELTRLMDIAAQAHLEKRVFLEKLLARGEDGPLALLTARRGGRPFLRLHRTTHRLCPVGLDDLAQAVTGYRLHESSVARDFGAQVIAHLTAEAIRLTSRHKTHFTLAESHTEGMTERFAHMDARFFPKTIAEGYSPADLDNEGNYVNSAKLSPSVALPPRQRAQWEGQIQRGSLLNATTDVWLGDELPTPEQLAQLVADLRTDGLATGLMVSPEFTLCRSCGHVAVGSHGNCPSCGSSHVETLAKSTNRYSRVSGWSPAAQAERRQRARLTPADL
;
A
#
# COMPACT_ATOMS: atom_id res chain seq x y z
N MET A 1 -8.39 42.11 41.57
CA MET A 1 -8.33 43.53 41.19
C MET A 1 -7.05 43.70 40.38
N ASN A 2 -7.16 43.71 39.06
CA ASN A 2 -6.10 44.12 38.14
C ASN A 2 -6.78 45.01 37.12
N GLU A 3 -6.35 46.27 37.07
CA GLU A 3 -6.88 47.31 36.19
C GLU A 3 -6.63 46.96 34.71
N PRO A 4 -7.55 47.27 33.80
CA PRO A 4 -7.30 47.19 32.37
C PRO A 4 -6.54 48.44 31.90
N SER A 5 -5.46 48.20 31.15
CA SER A 5 -4.66 49.20 30.42
C SER A 5 -5.52 50.03 29.45
N PRO A 6 -5.20 51.32 29.18
CA PRO A 6 -6.05 52.18 28.36
C PRO A 6 -5.99 51.76 26.88
N VAL A 7 -7.17 51.67 26.28
CA VAL A 7 -7.37 51.52 24.84
C VAL A 7 -6.90 52.79 24.16
N GLU A 8 -5.80 52.71 23.40
CA GLU A 8 -5.37 53.77 22.50
C GLU A 8 -6.50 54.06 21.50
N SER A 9 -6.92 55.33 21.47
CA SER A 9 -7.93 55.84 20.55
C SER A 9 -7.44 55.69 19.11
N LEU A 10 -8.17 54.90 18.33
CA LEU A 10 -8.06 54.84 16.87
C LEU A 10 -8.20 56.25 16.30
N SER A 11 -7.12 56.78 15.74
CA SER A 11 -7.12 58.01 14.94
C SER A 11 -8.06 57.85 13.74
N GLU A 12 -8.82 58.90 13.44
CA GLU A 12 -9.76 59.01 12.31
C GLU A 12 -9.13 58.58 10.95
N PRO A 13 -9.93 58.02 10.02
CA PRO A 13 -9.43 57.57 8.73
C PRO A 13 -9.06 58.79 7.85
N PRO A 14 -7.96 58.72 7.08
CA PRO A 14 -7.60 59.79 6.17
C PRO A 14 -8.59 59.90 5.00
N ASP A 15 -8.73 61.14 4.56
CA ASP A 15 -9.63 61.69 3.54
C ASP A 15 -9.87 60.82 2.28
N ALA A 16 -11.12 60.89 1.81
CA ALA A 16 -11.62 60.20 0.64
C ALA A 16 -11.14 60.87 -0.67
N THR A 17 -10.18 60.28 -1.39
CA THR A 17 -10.03 60.48 -2.86
C THR A 17 -9.26 59.38 -3.61
N THR A 18 -9.05 58.22 -3.03
CA THR A 18 -8.76 56.97 -3.76
C THR A 18 -9.08 55.84 -2.79
N ALA A 19 -10.12 55.06 -3.05
CA ALA A 19 -10.41 53.89 -2.23
C ALA A 19 -9.24 52.90 -2.42
N GLN A 20 -8.21 52.97 -1.57
CA GLN A 20 -7.07 52.07 -1.63
C GLN A 20 -7.60 50.64 -1.52
N VAL A 21 -7.30 49.83 -2.53
CA VAL A 21 -7.70 48.43 -2.54
C VAL A 21 -6.99 47.73 -1.39
N VAL A 22 -7.77 47.07 -0.55
CA VAL A 22 -7.28 46.38 0.64
C VAL A 22 -7.07 44.90 0.32
N VAL A 23 -5.90 44.36 0.66
CA VAL A 23 -5.52 42.96 0.47
C VAL A 23 -5.51 42.24 1.81
N ARG A 24 -6.32 41.18 1.95
CA ARG A 24 -6.17 40.20 3.03
C ARG A 24 -5.03 39.24 2.66
N ARG A 25 -3.99 39.21 3.49
CA ARG A 25 -2.79 38.41 3.29
C ARG A 25 -2.95 37.00 3.86
N SER A 26 -2.00 36.13 3.54
CA SER A 26 -1.97 34.72 3.94
C SER A 26 -1.57 34.51 5.40
N ASP A 27 -1.02 35.53 6.06
CA ASP A 27 -0.62 35.58 7.47
C ASP A 27 -1.72 36.22 8.35
N ASP A 28 -2.97 36.24 7.85
CA ASP A 28 -4.14 36.88 8.45
C ASP A 28 -4.04 38.40 8.69
N SER A 29 -3.00 39.07 8.14
CA SER A 29 -2.89 40.52 8.17
C SER A 29 -3.59 41.20 6.99
N VAL A 30 -3.80 42.52 7.10
CA VAL A 30 -4.46 43.35 6.10
C VAL A 30 -3.53 44.49 5.68
N ALA A 31 -3.44 44.76 4.37
CA ALA A 31 -2.61 45.85 3.86
C ALA A 31 -3.14 46.44 2.55
N GLY A 32 -2.65 47.61 2.15
CA GLY A 32 -2.92 48.17 0.82
C GLY A 32 -2.33 47.31 -0.31
N PHE A 33 -2.98 47.35 -1.47
CA PHE A 33 -2.49 46.73 -2.70
C PHE A 33 -1.18 47.37 -3.16
N ASP A 34 -0.19 46.54 -3.53
CA ASP A 34 1.10 46.97 -4.06
C ASP A 34 1.56 45.99 -5.15
N ALA A 35 1.53 46.43 -6.41
CA ALA A 35 1.92 45.63 -7.57
C ALA A 35 3.39 45.16 -7.50
N ARG A 36 4.29 45.88 -6.80
CA ARG A 36 5.70 45.50 -6.64
C ARG A 36 5.86 44.17 -5.93
N ARG A 37 4.91 43.82 -5.05
CA ARG A 37 4.93 42.53 -4.34
C ARG A 37 4.58 41.36 -5.25
N ILE A 38 3.78 41.58 -6.30
CA ILE A 38 3.54 40.56 -7.34
C ILE A 38 4.84 40.30 -8.10
N VAL A 39 5.55 41.37 -8.48
CA VAL A 39 6.86 41.27 -9.16
C VAL A 39 7.86 40.51 -8.30
N GLU A 40 7.97 40.86 -7.01
CA GLU A 40 8.87 40.18 -6.07
C GLU A 40 8.52 38.69 -5.90
N SER A 41 7.22 38.37 -5.73
CA SER A 41 6.74 37.00 -5.58
C SER A 41 7.03 36.15 -6.82
N LEU A 42 6.72 36.66 -8.02
CA LEU A 42 7.00 36.00 -9.29
C LEU A 42 8.50 35.73 -9.44
N ARG A 43 9.35 36.74 -9.22
CA ARG A 43 10.79 36.59 -9.33
C ARG A 43 11.35 35.56 -8.36
N ARG A 44 10.88 35.58 -7.11
CA ARG A 44 11.35 34.67 -6.05
C ARG A 44 10.95 33.23 -6.31
N GLU A 45 9.72 33.00 -6.75
CA GLU A 45 9.13 31.65 -6.81
C GLU A 45 9.29 30.98 -8.17
N THR A 46 9.35 31.74 -9.26
CA THR A 46 9.45 31.19 -10.62
C THR A 46 10.76 31.53 -11.32
N GLY A 47 11.53 32.52 -10.81
CA GLY A 47 12.74 32.99 -11.48
C GLY A 47 12.47 33.87 -12.71
N LEU A 48 11.24 34.33 -12.91
CA LEU A 48 10.85 35.12 -14.09
C LEU A 48 11.69 36.39 -14.25
N ARG A 49 11.99 36.76 -15.50
CA ARG A 49 12.72 38.00 -15.80
C ARG A 49 11.96 39.22 -15.28
N PRO A 50 12.67 40.23 -14.73
CA PRO A 50 12.04 41.40 -14.11
C PRO A 50 11.05 42.12 -15.03
N GLU A 51 11.37 42.24 -16.33
CA GLU A 51 10.56 42.98 -17.29
C GLU A 51 9.20 42.31 -17.50
N LEU A 52 9.18 40.98 -17.62
CA LEU A 52 7.97 40.21 -17.83
C LEU A 52 7.14 40.12 -16.54
N ALA A 53 7.79 39.99 -15.39
CA ALA A 53 7.12 40.04 -14.09
C ALA A 53 6.45 41.41 -13.85
N GLN A 54 7.11 42.50 -14.25
CA GLN A 54 6.55 43.85 -14.20
C GLN A 54 5.33 43.97 -15.11
N ARG A 55 5.40 43.42 -16.33
CA ARG A 55 4.28 43.43 -17.27
C ARG A 55 3.05 42.70 -16.73
N ILE A 56 3.24 41.49 -16.18
CA ILE A 56 2.16 40.73 -15.55
C ILE A 56 1.57 41.52 -14.37
N ALA A 57 2.40 42.11 -13.51
CA ALA A 57 1.91 42.89 -12.37
C ALA A 57 1.08 44.11 -12.81
N GLN A 58 1.46 44.79 -13.90
CA GLN A 58 0.68 45.88 -14.50
C GLN A 58 -0.66 45.40 -15.04
N ASP A 59 -0.69 44.24 -15.71
CA ASP A 59 -1.94 43.66 -16.21
C ASP A 59 -2.89 43.32 -15.05
N ILE A 60 -2.36 42.80 -13.93
CA ILE A 60 -3.17 42.51 -12.73
C ILE A 60 -3.70 43.79 -12.08
N GLU A 61 -2.85 44.82 -11.97
CA GLU A 61 -3.26 46.12 -11.45
C GLU A 61 -4.39 46.73 -12.30
N ALA A 62 -4.29 46.65 -13.63
CA ALA A 62 -5.35 47.10 -14.54
C ALA A 62 -6.66 46.32 -14.32
N ILE A 63 -6.60 44.98 -14.17
CA ILE A 63 -7.78 44.14 -13.90
C ILE A 63 -8.45 44.57 -12.58
N ILE A 64 -7.68 44.81 -11.53
CA ILE A 64 -8.22 45.21 -10.21
C ILE A 64 -8.91 46.57 -10.29
N GLN A 65 -8.27 47.53 -10.96
CA GLN A 65 -8.82 48.88 -11.16
C GLN A 65 -10.13 48.83 -11.96
N GLN A 66 -10.17 48.04 -13.05
CA GLN A 66 -11.37 47.88 -13.88
C GLN A 66 -12.50 47.14 -13.16
N SER A 67 -12.19 46.22 -12.26
CA SER A 67 -13.18 45.40 -11.55
C SER A 67 -13.84 46.08 -10.34
N ALA A 68 -13.43 47.32 -10.01
CA ALA A 68 -13.91 48.10 -8.85
C ALA A 68 -13.84 47.34 -7.50
N LEU A 69 -12.90 46.40 -7.36
CA LEU A 69 -12.76 45.58 -6.16
C LEU A 69 -12.11 46.40 -5.04
N ARG A 70 -12.85 46.65 -3.96
CA ARG A 70 -12.31 47.35 -2.77
C ARG A 70 -11.53 46.43 -1.83
N ARG A 71 -11.80 45.13 -1.88
CA ARG A 71 -11.13 44.11 -1.06
C ARG A 71 -10.77 42.92 -1.93
N VAL A 72 -9.51 42.53 -1.89
CA VAL A 72 -8.98 41.36 -2.58
C VAL A 72 -8.22 40.48 -1.60
N THR A 73 -8.01 39.22 -1.97
CA THR A 73 -7.24 38.26 -1.16
C THR A 73 -5.95 37.91 -1.89
N SER A 74 -4.91 37.53 -1.15
CA SER A 74 -3.69 36.98 -1.76
C SER A 74 -3.98 35.79 -2.68
N SER A 75 -4.97 34.95 -2.34
CA SER A 75 -5.41 33.84 -3.18
C SER A 75 -5.99 34.29 -4.52
N LEU A 76 -6.86 35.31 -4.53
CA LEU A 76 -7.43 35.83 -5.77
C LEU A 76 -6.35 36.45 -6.67
N LEU A 77 -5.43 37.22 -6.07
CA LEU A 77 -4.30 37.81 -6.80
C LEU A 77 -3.44 36.74 -7.47
N ARG A 78 -3.16 35.62 -6.78
CA ARG A 78 -2.41 34.51 -7.37
C ARG A 78 -3.16 33.88 -8.53
N THR A 79 -4.46 33.62 -8.41
CA THR A 79 -5.26 33.08 -9.52
C THR A 79 -5.25 33.99 -10.75
N LEU A 80 -5.31 35.31 -10.57
CA LEU A 80 -5.22 36.25 -11.68
C LEU A 80 -3.82 36.21 -12.34
N VAL A 81 -2.76 36.11 -11.53
CA VAL A 81 -1.38 35.93 -12.03
C VAL A 81 -1.23 34.61 -12.77
N ASP A 82 -1.75 33.51 -12.23
CA ASP A 82 -1.73 32.18 -12.86
C ASP A 82 -2.38 32.23 -14.25
N ALA A 83 -3.56 32.85 -14.36
CA ALA A 83 -4.24 33.04 -15.64
C ALA A 83 -3.37 33.82 -16.65
N LYS A 84 -2.65 34.84 -16.19
CA LYS A 84 -1.72 35.58 -17.05
C LYS A 84 -0.51 34.75 -17.45
N LEU A 85 0.09 33.99 -16.54
CA LEU A 85 1.21 33.09 -16.88
C LEU A 85 0.81 32.12 -18.01
N ILE A 86 -0.40 31.56 -17.96
CA ILE A 86 -0.94 30.71 -19.03
C ILE A 86 -1.15 31.49 -20.34
N GLU A 87 -1.72 32.70 -20.27
CA GLU A 87 -1.91 33.57 -21.45
C GLU A 87 -0.59 33.91 -22.15
N TYR A 88 0.50 34.06 -21.39
CA TYR A 88 1.84 34.30 -21.91
C TYR A 88 2.57 33.01 -22.35
N GLY A 89 1.95 31.83 -22.24
CA GLY A 89 2.57 30.53 -22.60
C GLY A 89 3.68 30.08 -21.64
N LEU A 90 3.63 30.51 -20.38
CA LEU A 90 4.64 30.25 -19.35
C LEU A 90 4.22 29.07 -18.45
N ASP A 91 4.10 27.89 -19.03
CA ASP A 91 3.59 26.69 -18.34
C ASP A 91 4.46 26.27 -17.15
N ALA A 92 5.78 26.41 -17.25
CA ALA A 92 6.71 26.02 -16.18
C ALA A 92 6.58 26.96 -14.97
N GLU A 93 6.49 28.26 -15.21
CA GLU A 93 6.32 29.27 -14.18
C GLU A 93 4.92 29.22 -13.57
N TYR A 94 3.88 28.94 -14.36
CA TYR A 94 2.54 28.67 -13.83
C TYR A 94 2.57 27.49 -12.84
N ARG A 95 3.21 26.36 -13.18
CA ARG A 95 3.33 25.21 -12.27
C ARG A 95 4.09 25.57 -10.99
N ALA A 96 5.15 26.36 -11.09
CA ALA A 96 5.93 26.81 -9.93
C ALA A 96 5.17 27.81 -9.04
N TYR A 97 4.30 28.64 -9.63
CA TYR A 97 3.53 29.67 -8.92
C TYR A 97 2.16 29.18 -8.42
N SER A 98 1.71 28.01 -8.89
CA SER A 98 0.40 27.45 -8.57
C SER A 98 0.17 27.31 -7.05
N ARG A 99 -1.00 27.73 -6.60
CA ARG A 99 -1.44 27.51 -5.21
C ARG A 99 -2.19 26.19 -5.09
N LEU A 100 -1.71 25.31 -4.22
CA LEU A 100 -2.38 24.05 -3.90
C LEU A 100 -3.43 24.24 -2.80
N GLY A 101 -4.57 23.57 -2.93
CA GLY A 101 -5.65 23.63 -1.95
C GLY A 101 -6.88 22.86 -2.41
N LEU A 102 -7.89 22.83 -1.55
CA LEU A 102 -9.20 22.27 -1.85
C LEU A 102 -10.27 23.37 -1.89
N PRO A 103 -11.34 23.19 -2.68
CA PRO A 103 -12.54 24.02 -2.58
C PRO A 103 -13.09 24.03 -1.15
N LEU A 104 -13.66 25.18 -0.73
CA LEU A 104 -14.24 25.31 0.61
C LEU A 104 -15.36 24.28 0.86
N SER A 105 -16.19 24.03 -0.17
CA SER A 105 -17.26 23.02 -0.12
C SER A 105 -16.72 21.61 0.12
N ASP A 106 -15.56 21.27 -0.43
CA ASP A 106 -14.94 19.97 -0.21
C ASP A 106 -14.40 19.85 1.21
N ILE A 107 -13.74 20.88 1.73
CA ILE A 107 -13.26 20.90 3.12
C ILE A 107 -14.45 20.78 4.10
N ASP A 108 -15.52 21.55 3.86
CA ASP A 108 -16.72 21.51 4.70
C ASP A 108 -17.36 20.12 4.70
N ARG A 109 -17.46 19.49 3.52
CA ARG A 109 -17.93 18.11 3.38
C ARG A 109 -17.03 17.12 4.12
N LEU A 110 -15.70 17.19 3.92
CA LEU A 110 -14.75 16.29 4.56
C LEU A 110 -14.84 16.36 6.08
N ILE A 111 -14.94 17.56 6.65
CA ILE A 111 -15.02 17.76 8.10
C ILE A 111 -16.35 17.26 8.68
N LYS A 112 -17.47 17.47 7.98
CA LYS A 112 -18.82 17.16 8.49
C LYS A 112 -19.26 15.74 8.20
N GLN A 113 -18.84 15.18 7.07
CA GLN A 113 -19.36 13.93 6.52
C GLN A 113 -18.26 12.89 6.26
N GLY A 114 -16.99 13.28 6.29
CA GLY A 114 -15.86 12.41 5.99
C GLY A 114 -15.53 12.35 4.50
N GLY A 115 -14.64 11.43 4.16
CA GLY A 115 -14.18 11.20 2.80
C GLY A 115 -15.19 10.58 1.86
N SER A 116 -14.70 10.23 0.67
CA SER A 116 -15.39 9.29 -0.21
C SER A 116 -15.73 8.00 0.57
N PRO A 117 -16.83 7.30 0.26
CA PRO A 117 -17.10 5.98 0.83
C PRO A 117 -15.89 5.03 0.72
N ALA A 118 -15.13 5.13 -0.37
CA ALA A 118 -13.90 4.35 -0.58
C ALA A 118 -12.70 4.76 0.32
N SER A 119 -12.83 5.79 1.16
CA SER A 119 -11.78 6.18 2.10
C SER A 119 -11.78 5.24 3.29
N LEU A 120 -10.60 4.70 3.61
CA LEU A 120 -10.40 3.90 4.81
C LEU A 120 -10.30 4.76 6.07
N LEU A 121 -10.19 6.08 5.94
CA LEU A 121 -9.99 6.99 7.08
C LEU A 121 -11.33 7.22 7.79
N PRO A 122 -11.43 6.96 9.11
CA PRO A 122 -12.63 7.24 9.86
C PRO A 122 -12.90 8.74 9.97
N LEU A 123 -14.18 9.11 10.13
CA LEU A 123 -14.60 10.48 10.42
C LEU A 123 -14.12 10.89 11.82
N THR A 124 -12.91 11.42 11.88
CA THR A 124 -12.23 11.92 13.07
C THR A 124 -11.42 13.17 12.72
N PRO A 125 -11.05 14.02 13.70
CA PRO A 125 -10.18 15.17 13.42
C PRO A 125 -8.86 14.79 12.75
N GLU A 126 -8.26 13.67 13.14
CA GLU A 126 -7.01 13.19 12.53
C GLU A 126 -7.25 12.62 11.13
N GLY A 127 -8.30 11.80 10.96
CA GLY A 127 -8.65 11.21 9.66
C GLY A 127 -8.96 12.27 8.61
N THR A 128 -9.81 13.25 8.93
CA THR A 128 -10.14 14.37 8.03
C THR A 128 -8.92 15.25 7.73
N GLY A 129 -8.06 15.49 8.72
CA GLY A 129 -6.78 16.18 8.52
C GLY A 129 -5.85 15.46 7.54
N LEU A 130 -5.77 14.13 7.62
CA LEU A 130 -4.99 13.32 6.68
C LEU A 130 -5.60 13.31 5.28
N GLU A 131 -6.92 13.28 5.13
CA GLU A 131 -7.56 13.36 3.82
C GLU A 131 -7.28 14.69 3.11
N ILE A 132 -7.42 15.79 3.84
CA ILE A 132 -7.09 17.13 3.34
C ILE A 132 -5.63 17.19 2.92
N ALA A 133 -4.71 16.72 3.78
CA ALA A 133 -3.29 16.67 3.47
C ALA A 133 -2.98 15.77 2.26
N ALA A 134 -3.61 14.61 2.16
CA ALA A 134 -3.44 13.67 1.05
C ALA A 134 -3.91 14.28 -0.27
N ALA A 135 -5.01 15.04 -0.27
CA ALA A 135 -5.49 15.69 -1.48
C ALA A 135 -4.54 16.79 -1.97
N ILE A 136 -4.01 17.61 -1.05
CA ILE A 136 -3.00 18.63 -1.39
C ILE A 136 -1.71 17.99 -1.89
N LYS A 137 -1.26 16.90 -1.25
CA LYS A 137 -0.06 16.16 -1.66
C LYS A 137 -0.21 15.49 -3.03
N ARG A 138 -1.42 15.05 -3.41
CA ARG A 138 -1.70 14.54 -4.75
C ARG A 138 -1.44 15.58 -5.82
N GLU A 139 -1.99 16.79 -5.65
CA GLU A 139 -1.75 17.89 -6.59
C GLU A 139 -0.27 18.30 -6.62
N TYR A 140 0.37 18.37 -5.46
CA TYR A 140 1.82 18.62 -5.37
C TYR A 140 2.63 17.59 -6.16
N ALA A 141 2.28 16.31 -6.04
CA ALA A 141 2.97 15.25 -6.74
C ALA A 141 2.86 15.40 -8.27
N LEU A 142 1.65 15.67 -8.78
CA LEU A 142 1.40 15.81 -10.22
C LEU A 142 2.06 17.06 -10.82
N LEU A 143 2.20 18.14 -10.04
CA LEU A 143 2.74 19.40 -10.53
C LEU A 143 4.26 19.53 -10.35
N ALA A 144 4.81 18.98 -9.27
CA ALA A 144 6.19 19.26 -8.84
C ALA A 144 7.08 18.02 -8.73
N VAL A 145 6.52 16.82 -8.55
CA VAL A 145 7.32 15.59 -8.43
C VAL A 145 7.43 14.87 -9.76
N PHE A 146 6.31 14.75 -10.49
CA PHE A 146 6.25 14.05 -11.76
C PHE A 146 6.33 15.00 -12.95
N SER A 147 6.96 14.53 -14.02
CA SER A 147 6.96 15.21 -15.31
C SER A 147 5.56 15.21 -15.94
N ALA A 148 5.30 16.13 -16.87
CA ALA A 148 3.98 16.24 -17.52
C ALA A 148 3.51 14.92 -18.15
N PRO A 149 4.35 14.16 -18.89
CA PRO A 149 3.92 12.90 -19.49
C PRO A 149 3.53 11.84 -18.45
N ILE A 150 4.22 11.80 -17.30
CA ILE A 150 3.90 10.85 -16.22
C ILE A 150 2.60 11.23 -15.51
N ALA A 151 2.44 12.53 -15.20
CA ALA A 151 1.19 13.03 -14.62
C ALA A 151 0.00 12.77 -15.56
N GLU A 152 0.16 13.01 -16.86
CA GLU A 152 -0.86 12.73 -17.86
C GLU A 152 -1.18 11.23 -17.93
N ALA A 153 -0.17 10.36 -18.02
CA ALA A 153 -0.36 8.91 -18.05
C ALA A 153 -1.16 8.39 -16.83
N HIS A 154 -0.95 8.99 -15.65
CA HIS A 154 -1.74 8.71 -14.46
C HIS A 154 -3.20 9.20 -14.56
N LEU A 155 -3.39 10.41 -15.08
CA LEU A 155 -4.70 11.05 -15.20
C LEU A 155 -5.58 10.34 -16.24
N VAL A 156 -5.02 9.92 -17.37
CA VAL A 156 -5.75 9.25 -18.47
C VAL A 156 -5.91 7.74 -18.29
N GLY A 157 -5.32 7.17 -17.24
CA GLY A 157 -5.48 5.76 -16.88
C GLY A 157 -4.58 4.77 -17.62
N ASP A 158 -3.44 5.23 -18.17
CA ASP A 158 -2.39 4.33 -18.70
C ASP A 158 -1.67 3.62 -17.53
N ILE A 159 -1.37 4.38 -16.47
CA ILE A 159 -0.80 3.88 -15.22
C ILE A 159 -1.58 4.42 -14.01
N PHE A 160 -1.41 3.78 -12.85
CA PHE A 160 -1.94 4.28 -11.59
C PHE A 160 -0.84 4.29 -10.52
N ILE A 161 -0.39 5.49 -10.16
CA ILE A 161 0.60 5.70 -9.11
C ILE A 161 -0.12 5.56 -7.77
N GLN A 162 0.16 4.48 -7.05
CA GLN A 162 -0.56 4.16 -5.83
C GLN A 162 -0.23 5.17 -4.73
N ASP A 163 -1.23 5.50 -3.92
CA ASP A 163 -1.11 6.34 -2.73
C ASP A 163 -0.39 7.66 -2.94
N LEU A 164 -0.72 8.34 -4.03
CA LEU A 164 -0.13 9.62 -4.43
C LEU A 164 -0.26 10.72 -3.35
N GLY A 165 -1.23 10.58 -2.42
CA GLY A 165 -1.37 11.46 -1.24
C GLY A 165 -0.29 11.28 -0.16
N ALA A 166 0.56 10.26 -0.29
CA ALA A 166 1.72 9.98 0.56
C ALA A 166 3.02 9.99 -0.27
N ILE A 167 3.14 10.93 -1.22
CA ILE A 167 4.29 11.01 -2.12
C ILE A 167 5.65 11.20 -1.41
N ASP A 168 5.64 11.75 -0.20
CA ASP A 168 6.80 12.13 0.62
C ASP A 168 7.46 10.98 1.38
N ARG A 169 7.03 9.73 1.14
CA ARG A 169 7.53 8.56 1.84
C ARG A 169 7.54 7.30 0.95
N PRO A 170 8.35 6.28 1.30
CA PRO A 170 8.26 4.95 0.70
C PRO A 170 6.86 4.33 0.85
N TYR A 171 6.53 3.40 -0.05
CA TYR A 171 5.30 2.63 0.00
C TYR A 171 5.30 1.64 1.17
N ALA A 172 6.22 0.68 1.22
CA ALA A 172 6.26 -0.34 2.28
C ALA A 172 7.70 -0.63 2.72
N ILE A 173 7.86 -1.27 3.88
CA ILE A 173 9.17 -1.64 4.43
C ILE A 173 9.15 -3.06 4.97
N MET A 174 10.19 -3.84 4.66
CA MET A 174 10.43 -5.19 5.18
C MET A 174 11.77 -5.21 5.92
N GLN A 175 11.81 -5.77 7.12
CA GLN A 175 13.03 -5.81 7.91
C GLN A 175 13.15 -7.08 8.77
N SER A 176 14.39 -7.45 9.09
CA SER A 176 14.63 -8.45 10.11
C SER A 176 14.36 -7.89 11.52
N PRO A 177 13.72 -8.64 12.42
CA PRO A 177 13.67 -8.32 13.85
C PRO A 177 15.06 -8.13 14.47
N ASP A 178 16.11 -8.68 13.85
CA ASP A 178 17.50 -8.55 14.29
C ASP A 178 18.01 -7.12 14.34
N VAL A 179 17.46 -6.23 13.50
CA VAL A 179 17.77 -4.80 13.56
C VAL A 179 17.42 -4.24 14.94
N VAL A 180 16.26 -4.61 15.47
CA VAL A 180 15.77 -4.16 16.80
C VAL A 180 16.49 -4.92 17.92
N LYS A 181 16.77 -6.22 17.75
CA LYS A 181 17.50 -7.01 18.75
C LYS A 181 18.92 -6.50 18.95
N ARG A 182 19.62 -6.13 17.87
CA ARG A 182 21.01 -5.69 17.92
C ARG A 182 21.17 -4.25 18.43
N HIS A 183 20.29 -3.35 18.00
CA HIS A 183 20.45 -1.91 18.24
C HIS A 183 19.49 -1.34 19.29
N GLY A 184 18.50 -2.11 19.73
CA GLY A 184 17.40 -1.64 20.57
C GLY A 184 16.40 -0.78 19.79
N PHE A 185 15.66 0.06 20.49
CA PHE A 185 14.72 1.01 19.90
C PHE A 185 15.28 2.43 20.05
N ALA A 186 15.23 3.24 18.99
CA ALA A 186 15.56 4.66 19.07
C ALA A 186 14.81 5.45 18.01
N LEU A 187 14.22 6.57 18.42
CA LEU A 187 13.70 7.59 17.52
C LEU A 187 14.85 8.50 17.02
N PRO A 188 14.64 9.25 15.92
CA PRO A 188 15.60 10.24 15.45
C PRO A 188 16.04 11.19 16.56
N ASN A 189 17.29 11.64 16.53
CA ASN A 189 17.89 12.48 17.58
C ASN A 189 17.91 11.86 18.99
N ARG A 190 17.56 10.57 19.12
CA ARG A 190 17.62 9.77 20.36
C ARG A 190 16.86 10.37 21.55
N PHE A 191 15.90 11.26 21.32
CA PHE A 191 15.11 11.84 22.43
C PHE A 191 14.29 10.77 23.18
N ALA A 192 13.96 9.66 22.51
CA ALA A 192 13.45 8.44 23.12
C ALA A 192 14.23 7.23 22.59
N ALA A 193 14.89 6.50 23.49
CA ALA A 193 15.68 5.32 23.14
C ALA A 193 15.72 4.29 24.28
N SER A 194 15.80 3.02 23.89
CA SER A 194 15.96 1.86 24.76
C SER A 194 17.14 1.01 24.28
N ARG A 195 17.95 0.53 25.22
CA ARG A 195 19.01 -0.45 24.94
C ARG A 195 18.41 -1.77 24.42
N PRO A 196 19.21 -2.62 23.74
CA PRO A 196 18.79 -3.96 23.34
C PRO A 196 18.06 -4.73 24.46
N ALA A 197 16.93 -5.35 24.11
CA ALA A 197 16.10 -6.09 25.05
C ALA A 197 16.86 -7.30 25.62
N ARG A 198 16.67 -7.62 26.90
CA ARG A 198 17.20 -8.84 27.53
C ARG A 198 16.13 -9.90 27.81
N HIS A 199 14.87 -9.50 27.77
CA HIS A 199 13.71 -10.33 28.04
C HIS A 199 12.72 -10.25 26.87
N PRO A 200 11.97 -11.31 26.59
CA PRO A 200 11.09 -11.39 25.42
C PRO A 200 9.99 -10.33 25.43
N GLU A 201 9.41 -10.00 26.59
CA GLU A 201 8.35 -8.99 26.71
C GLU A 201 8.87 -7.60 26.31
N VAL A 202 10.12 -7.30 26.69
CA VAL A 202 10.78 -6.05 26.30
C VAL A 202 11.09 -6.04 24.81
N LEU A 203 11.45 -7.18 24.22
CA LEU A 203 11.67 -7.29 22.77
C LEU A 203 10.37 -7.06 22.01
N VAL A 204 9.26 -7.68 22.43
CA VAL A 204 7.92 -7.42 21.86
C VAL A 204 7.60 -5.93 21.91
N ALA A 205 7.78 -5.29 23.07
CA ALA A 205 7.55 -3.84 23.20
C ALA A 205 8.43 -3.01 22.25
N HIS A 206 9.67 -3.43 21.97
CA HIS A 206 10.53 -2.74 21.01
C HIS A 206 10.08 -2.93 19.56
N LEU A 207 9.61 -4.12 19.18
CA LEU A 207 9.08 -4.39 17.84
C LEU A 207 7.82 -3.56 17.59
N VAL A 208 6.89 -3.53 18.55
CA VAL A 208 5.66 -2.74 18.48
C VAL A 208 5.97 -1.25 18.35
N LYS A 209 6.86 -0.70 19.20
CA LYS A 209 7.29 0.70 19.11
C LYS A 209 7.96 1.02 17.78
N SER A 210 8.77 0.09 17.26
CA SER A 210 9.43 0.23 15.95
C SER A 210 8.39 0.26 14.82
N ALA A 211 7.41 -0.64 14.85
CA ALA A 211 6.33 -0.68 13.87
C ALA A 211 5.50 0.61 13.90
N ALA A 212 5.07 1.04 15.10
CA ALA A 212 4.33 2.29 15.29
C ALA A 212 5.09 3.52 14.78
N ALA A 213 6.40 3.61 15.07
CA ALA A 213 7.24 4.69 14.56
C ALA A 213 7.33 4.67 13.02
N LEU A 214 7.55 3.49 12.42
CA LEU A 214 7.73 3.34 10.97
C LEU A 214 6.46 3.61 10.17
N GLN A 215 5.27 3.43 10.73
CA GLN A 215 4.00 3.81 10.08
C GLN A 215 3.92 5.29 9.74
N GLY A 216 4.61 6.16 10.50
CA GLY A 216 4.76 7.57 10.15
C GLY A 216 5.60 7.83 8.90
N TYR A 217 6.40 6.83 8.48
CA TYR A 217 7.42 6.91 7.42
C TYR A 217 7.14 6.00 6.22
N VAL A 218 6.04 5.24 6.22
CA VAL A 218 5.57 4.45 5.07
C VAL A 218 4.07 4.68 4.86
N ASN A 219 3.51 4.24 3.73
CA ASN A 219 2.07 4.31 3.49
C ASN A 219 1.36 2.94 3.55
N GLY A 220 2.07 1.89 3.19
CA GLY A 220 1.64 0.50 3.19
C GLY A 220 2.13 -0.24 4.43
N ALA A 221 2.49 -1.51 4.23
CA ALA A 221 2.82 -2.41 5.33
C ALA A 221 4.19 -2.14 5.96
N VAL A 222 4.26 -2.39 7.28
CA VAL A 222 5.51 -2.68 8.00
C VAL A 222 5.60 -4.19 8.16
N GLU A 223 6.62 -4.79 7.58
CA GLU A 223 6.76 -6.24 7.44
C GLU A 223 7.99 -6.72 8.25
N TRP A 224 7.83 -7.87 8.91
CA TRP A 224 8.88 -8.48 9.74
C TRP A 224 9.21 -9.89 9.28
N ASP A 225 10.49 -10.13 9.04
CA ASP A 225 11.01 -11.41 8.58
C ASP A 225 11.10 -12.48 9.66
N ALA A 226 10.77 -13.72 9.30
CA ALA A 226 10.96 -14.96 10.07
C ALA A 226 10.81 -14.76 11.59
N VAL A 227 9.66 -14.23 12.02
CA VAL A 227 9.48 -13.71 13.39
C VAL A 227 9.67 -14.79 14.43
N ASN A 228 9.11 -15.99 14.19
CA ASN A 228 9.21 -17.09 15.14
C ASN A 228 10.66 -17.58 15.32
N PHE A 229 11.47 -17.62 14.26
CA PHE A 229 12.90 -17.93 14.35
C PHE A 229 13.71 -16.80 14.96
N SER A 230 13.42 -15.56 14.59
CA SER A 230 14.12 -14.39 15.09
C SER A 230 13.92 -14.21 16.60
N LEU A 231 12.74 -14.54 17.14
CA LEU A 231 12.46 -14.44 18.57
C LEU A 231 12.94 -15.67 19.37
N ALA A 232 13.08 -16.84 18.74
CA ALA A 232 13.41 -18.09 19.43
C ALA A 232 14.63 -18.03 20.40
N PRO A 233 15.72 -17.28 20.12
CA PRO A 233 16.82 -17.10 21.07
C PRO A 233 16.44 -16.51 22.44
N TYR A 234 15.30 -15.81 22.54
CA TYR A 234 14.78 -15.22 23.78
C TYR A 234 13.80 -16.14 24.51
N LEU A 235 13.40 -17.25 23.87
CA LEU A 235 12.27 -18.09 24.27
C LEU A 235 12.69 -19.51 24.65
N ALA A 236 13.97 -19.86 24.49
CA ALA A 236 14.47 -21.23 24.61
C ALA A 236 14.17 -21.86 25.98
N ASP A 237 14.23 -21.06 27.04
CA ASP A 237 14.07 -21.51 28.43
C ASP A 237 12.62 -21.41 28.95
N LEU A 238 11.67 -20.97 28.11
CA LEU A 238 10.28 -20.73 28.52
C LEU A 238 9.40 -21.98 28.40
N GLY A 239 8.44 -22.10 29.32
CA GLY A 239 7.36 -23.08 29.25
C GLY A 239 6.24 -22.67 28.28
N GLU A 240 5.35 -23.60 27.93
CA GLU A 240 4.25 -23.35 26.95
C GLU A 240 3.33 -22.18 27.33
N ARG A 241 3.03 -22.01 28.63
CA ARG A 241 2.19 -20.90 29.10
C ARG A 241 2.85 -19.54 28.89
N GLU A 242 4.15 -19.45 29.11
CA GLU A 242 4.93 -18.23 28.92
C GLU A 242 5.08 -17.91 27.43
N LEU A 243 5.30 -18.94 26.59
CA LEU A 243 5.31 -18.78 25.14
C LEU A 243 3.98 -18.23 24.61
N LEU A 244 2.85 -18.76 25.10
CA LEU A 244 1.53 -18.26 24.74
C LEU A 244 1.36 -16.81 25.17
N GLN A 245 1.78 -16.45 26.39
CA GLN A 245 1.67 -15.07 26.87
C GLN A 245 2.48 -14.08 26.02
N VAL A 246 3.69 -14.47 25.58
CA VAL A 246 4.51 -13.65 24.68
C VAL A 246 3.86 -13.54 23.30
N ALA A 247 3.26 -14.63 22.79
CA ALA A 247 2.55 -14.63 21.51
C ALA A 247 1.31 -13.73 21.54
N GLU A 248 0.50 -13.80 22.60
CA GLU A 248 -0.65 -12.92 22.84
C GLU A 248 -0.22 -11.45 22.86
N ALA A 249 0.79 -11.10 23.66
CA ALA A 249 1.31 -9.74 23.74
C ALA A 249 1.76 -9.22 22.37
N LEU A 250 2.47 -10.05 21.59
CA LEU A 250 2.92 -9.66 20.25
C LEU A 250 1.74 -9.44 19.29
N MET A 251 0.78 -10.36 19.27
CA MET A 251 -0.37 -10.32 18.35
C MET A 251 -1.28 -9.14 18.63
N PHE A 252 -1.62 -8.90 19.90
CA PHE A 252 -2.56 -7.83 20.27
C PHE A 252 -1.95 -6.45 20.06
N GLU A 253 -0.69 -6.26 20.44
CA GLU A 253 -0.04 -4.96 20.30
C GLU A 253 0.26 -4.61 18.84
N LEU A 254 0.55 -5.60 17.97
CA LEU A 254 0.72 -5.36 16.55
C LEU A 254 -0.61 -5.20 15.80
N SER A 255 -1.68 -5.86 16.24
CA SER A 255 -3.00 -5.79 15.59
C SER A 255 -3.82 -4.57 15.98
N ALA A 256 -3.59 -3.98 17.16
CA ALA A 256 -4.29 -2.80 17.63
C ALA A 256 -3.34 -1.84 18.38
N PRO A 257 -2.31 -1.28 17.71
CA PRO A 257 -1.37 -0.41 18.39
C PRO A 257 -2.09 0.83 18.92
N ALA A 258 -1.71 1.26 20.13
CA ALA A 258 -2.32 2.39 20.83
C ALA A 258 -2.31 3.72 20.04
N VAL A 259 -1.54 3.81 18.95
CA VAL A 259 -1.44 4.97 18.06
C VAL A 259 -1.68 4.52 16.61
N GLY A 260 -2.94 4.53 16.18
CA GLY A 260 -3.30 4.37 14.76
C GLY A 260 -3.32 5.74 14.07
N ARG A 261 -2.39 6.00 13.16
CA ARG A 261 -2.33 7.28 12.42
C ARG A 261 -3.64 7.48 11.63
N GLY A 262 -4.32 8.59 11.88
CA GLY A 262 -5.60 8.91 11.25
C GLY A 262 -6.78 8.09 11.75
N GLY A 263 -6.63 7.35 12.85
CA GLY A 263 -7.62 6.39 13.32
C GLY A 263 -7.69 5.10 12.51
N ILE A 264 -6.74 4.84 11.60
CA ILE A 264 -6.63 3.57 10.88
C ILE A 264 -5.64 2.67 11.62
N THR A 265 -6.06 1.41 11.81
CA THR A 265 -5.15 0.36 12.22
C THR A 265 -4.09 0.14 11.14
N PRO A 266 -2.81 0.34 11.47
CA PRO A 266 -1.72 0.16 10.52
C PRO A 266 -1.60 -1.29 10.08
N THR A 267 -1.18 -1.52 8.84
CA THR A 267 -0.94 -2.87 8.35
C THR A 267 0.43 -3.35 8.82
N CYS A 268 0.44 -4.34 9.71
CA CYS A 268 1.63 -5.10 10.07
C CYS A 268 1.56 -6.48 9.41
N VAL A 269 2.68 -6.94 8.86
CA VAL A 269 2.81 -8.30 8.31
C VAL A 269 3.92 -9.00 9.05
N ILE A 270 3.69 -10.23 9.50
CA ILE A 270 4.74 -11.07 10.07
C ILE A 270 4.87 -12.36 9.26
N HIS A 271 6.10 -12.64 8.84
CA HIS A 271 6.46 -13.85 8.12
C HIS A 271 6.85 -14.94 9.12
N LEU A 272 6.30 -16.13 8.90
CA LEU A 272 6.39 -17.28 9.80
C LEU A 272 6.83 -18.51 9.03
N ASP A 273 7.63 -19.34 9.69
CA ASP A 273 8.36 -20.44 9.06
C ASP A 273 8.32 -21.71 9.92
N TRP A 274 8.08 -22.87 9.32
CA TRP A 274 8.20 -24.15 10.02
C TRP A 274 9.66 -24.60 10.16
N CYS A 275 10.41 -24.47 9.07
CA CYS A 275 11.84 -24.70 8.99
C CYS A 275 12.60 -23.38 8.81
N ALA A 276 13.83 -23.29 9.33
CA ALA A 276 14.60 -22.05 9.21
C ALA A 276 14.85 -21.75 7.71
N PRO A 277 14.49 -20.55 7.20
CA PRO A 277 14.72 -20.21 5.80
C PRO A 277 16.21 -20.36 5.42
N ALA A 278 16.50 -20.88 4.23
CA ALA A 278 17.88 -21.22 3.84
C ALA A 278 18.88 -20.04 3.98
N TYR A 279 18.43 -18.80 3.69
CA TYR A 279 19.25 -17.59 3.82
C TYR A 279 19.55 -17.21 5.28
N LEU A 280 18.70 -17.63 6.23
CA LEU A 280 18.77 -17.34 7.67
C LEU A 280 19.37 -18.50 8.48
N ALA A 281 19.11 -19.75 8.10
CA ALA A 281 19.37 -20.96 8.88
C ALA A 281 20.78 -21.01 9.48
N ARG A 282 21.81 -20.75 8.67
CA ARG A 282 23.23 -20.83 9.07
C ARG A 282 23.77 -19.52 9.64
N ARG A 283 22.96 -18.47 9.77
CA ARG A 283 23.41 -17.18 10.30
C ARG A 283 23.56 -17.27 11.82
N PRO A 284 24.59 -16.62 12.41
CA PRO A 284 24.72 -16.52 13.85
C PRO A 284 23.48 -15.88 14.48
N ALA A 285 22.89 -16.53 15.47
CA ALA A 285 21.69 -16.04 16.12
C ALA A 285 22.01 -14.89 17.08
N ILE A 286 21.21 -13.82 17.00
CA ILE A 286 21.27 -12.71 17.95
C ILE A 286 20.30 -13.01 19.09
N GLY A 287 20.78 -12.96 20.32
CA GLY A 287 20.00 -13.24 21.53
C GLY A 287 19.88 -12.03 22.45
N PRO A 288 19.52 -12.26 23.72
CA PRO A 288 19.37 -11.24 24.75
C PRO A 288 20.52 -10.24 24.83
N GLY A 289 20.16 -8.96 24.95
CA GLY A 289 21.09 -7.84 25.02
C GLY A 289 21.77 -7.51 23.68
N GLY A 290 21.32 -8.08 22.57
CA GLY A 290 21.91 -7.88 21.25
C GLY A 290 23.21 -8.66 21.02
N ASN A 291 23.50 -9.64 21.88
CA ASN A 291 24.70 -10.46 21.80
C ASN A 291 24.49 -11.70 20.93
N LEU A 292 25.56 -12.20 20.32
CA LEU A 292 25.52 -13.49 19.63
C LEU A 292 25.37 -14.62 20.67
N THR A 293 24.56 -15.62 20.38
CA THR A 293 24.34 -16.75 21.31
C THR A 293 25.39 -17.86 21.18
N GLY A 294 26.23 -17.80 20.16
CA GLY A 294 27.15 -18.88 19.78
C GLY A 294 26.49 -20.01 18.99
N LYS A 295 25.17 -19.94 18.75
CA LYS A 295 24.39 -20.86 17.93
C LYS A 295 23.93 -20.18 16.63
N THR A 296 23.46 -20.97 15.68
CA THR A 296 22.78 -20.52 14.47
C THR A 296 21.26 -20.48 14.65
N TYR A 297 20.52 -19.84 13.75
CA TYR A 297 19.05 -19.87 13.81
C TYR A 297 18.46 -21.28 13.62
N GLN A 298 19.13 -22.13 12.83
CA GLN A 298 18.73 -23.53 12.66
C GLN A 298 18.72 -24.30 13.98
N ASP A 299 19.66 -24.02 14.89
CA ASP A 299 19.73 -24.67 16.21
C ASP A 299 18.53 -24.36 17.11
N TYR A 300 17.78 -23.29 16.80
CA TYR A 300 16.58 -22.90 17.53
C TYR A 300 15.28 -23.43 16.92
N THR A 301 15.35 -24.29 15.91
CA THR A 301 14.16 -24.88 15.24
C THR A 301 13.13 -25.44 16.24
N PRO A 302 13.50 -26.24 17.26
CA PRO A 302 12.50 -26.75 18.22
C PRO A 302 11.75 -25.64 18.96
N THR A 303 12.46 -24.59 19.41
CA THR A 303 11.85 -23.44 20.08
C THR A 303 11.00 -22.60 19.13
N ALA A 304 11.46 -22.38 17.90
CA ALA A 304 10.74 -21.63 16.88
C ALA A 304 9.42 -22.31 16.49
N ARG A 305 9.39 -23.65 16.41
CA ARG A 305 8.18 -24.46 16.16
C ARG A 305 7.20 -24.38 17.34
N ARG A 306 7.68 -24.50 18.58
CA ARG A 306 6.85 -24.32 19.80
C ARG A 306 6.20 -22.93 19.82
N PHE A 307 6.98 -21.89 19.56
CA PHE A 307 6.45 -20.53 19.52
C PHE A 307 5.50 -20.29 18.34
N LEU A 308 5.73 -20.91 17.18
CA LEU A 308 4.80 -20.84 16.04
C LEU A 308 3.42 -21.42 16.39
N ARG A 309 3.37 -22.55 17.12
CA ARG A 309 2.09 -23.09 17.63
C ARG A 309 1.41 -22.10 18.59
N ALA A 310 2.19 -21.49 19.49
CA ALA A 310 1.68 -20.47 20.40
C ALA A 310 1.13 -19.22 19.67
N LEU A 311 1.77 -18.79 18.57
CA LEU A 311 1.30 -17.69 17.73
C LEU A 311 -0.06 -17.99 17.09
N PHE A 312 -0.27 -19.18 16.52
CA PHE A 312 -1.58 -19.55 15.98
C PHE A 312 -2.64 -19.73 17.06
N ALA A 313 -2.27 -20.26 18.23
CA ALA A 313 -3.20 -20.35 19.36
C ALA A 313 -3.66 -18.95 19.84
N ALA A 314 -2.73 -18.02 20.02
CA ALA A 314 -3.04 -16.64 20.39
C ALA A 314 -3.87 -15.92 19.31
N TYR A 315 -3.52 -16.12 18.03
CA TYR A 315 -4.27 -15.55 16.91
C TYR A 315 -5.72 -16.05 16.86
N ARG A 316 -5.95 -17.33 17.16
CA ARG A 316 -7.28 -17.94 17.25
C ARG A 316 -8.09 -17.38 18.41
N ASP A 317 -7.48 -17.13 19.56
CA ASP A 317 -8.22 -16.50 20.66
C ASP A 317 -8.74 -15.11 20.23
N GLY A 318 -7.89 -14.34 19.54
CA GLY A 318 -8.23 -13.06 18.93
C GLY A 318 -8.30 -11.92 19.95
N ASP A 319 -8.80 -10.75 19.55
CA ASP A 319 -8.84 -9.52 20.35
C ASP A 319 -9.88 -9.52 21.49
N GLY A 320 -10.33 -10.71 21.94
CA GLY A 320 -11.44 -10.89 22.89
C GLY A 320 -12.84 -10.67 22.29
N GLN A 321 -12.97 -9.92 21.19
CA GLN A 321 -14.22 -9.80 20.43
C GLN A 321 -14.35 -10.85 19.32
N LYS A 322 -13.28 -11.64 19.12
CA LYS A 322 -13.20 -12.70 18.10
C LYS A 322 -13.34 -12.15 16.67
N LEU A 323 -13.01 -10.88 16.48
CA LEU A 323 -12.98 -10.26 15.15
C LEU A 323 -11.77 -10.73 14.35
N PRO A 324 -11.84 -10.66 13.01
CA PRO A 324 -10.65 -10.75 12.18
C PRO A 324 -9.63 -9.67 12.56
N LEU A 325 -8.37 -10.06 12.76
CA LEU A 325 -7.29 -9.12 13.04
C LEU A 325 -6.91 -8.35 11.77
N SER A 326 -7.71 -7.34 11.41
CA SER A 326 -7.58 -6.58 10.16
C SER A 326 -6.26 -5.81 10.02
N GLY A 327 -5.64 -5.43 11.15
CA GLY A 327 -4.34 -4.74 11.19
C GLY A 327 -3.11 -5.66 11.09
N LEU A 328 -3.27 -6.96 11.33
CA LEU A 328 -2.16 -7.89 11.38
C LEU A 328 -2.39 -9.06 10.42
N ARG A 329 -1.44 -9.26 9.50
CA ARG A 329 -1.43 -10.41 8.61
C ARG A 329 -0.35 -11.40 9.02
N LEU A 330 -0.71 -12.67 9.11
CA LEU A 330 0.25 -13.76 9.20
C LEU A 330 0.54 -14.30 7.81
N VAL A 331 1.81 -14.44 7.47
CA VAL A 331 2.24 -15.10 6.23
C VAL A 331 3.02 -16.34 6.62
N GLN A 332 2.38 -17.50 6.50
CA GLN A 332 3.02 -18.79 6.70
C GLN A 332 3.70 -19.21 5.40
N HIS A 333 5.01 -19.32 5.43
CA HIS A 333 5.76 -19.88 4.32
C HIS A 333 5.73 -21.40 4.39
N VAL A 334 5.59 -22.02 3.23
CA VAL A 334 5.50 -23.46 3.04
C VAL A 334 6.58 -23.85 2.04
N THR A 335 7.51 -24.70 2.46
CA THR A 335 8.63 -25.15 1.61
C THR A 335 8.54 -26.64 1.29
N PRO A 336 9.25 -27.14 0.25
CA PRO A 336 9.28 -28.57 -0.06
C PRO A 336 9.79 -29.47 1.08
N GLU A 337 10.64 -28.94 1.97
CA GLU A 337 11.17 -29.65 3.14
C GLU A 337 10.15 -29.83 4.27
N ASP A 338 9.03 -29.11 4.23
CA ASP A 338 7.98 -29.20 5.22
C ASP A 338 7.09 -30.43 4.93
N ASP A 339 7.42 -31.60 5.48
CA ASP A 339 6.67 -32.84 5.21
C ASP A 339 6.35 -33.71 6.44
N ASP A 340 6.79 -33.30 7.62
CA ASP A 340 6.65 -34.10 8.83
C ASP A 340 5.22 -34.08 9.41
N ALA A 341 4.87 -35.07 10.24
CA ALA A 341 3.54 -35.18 10.83
C ALA A 341 3.21 -33.99 11.76
N GLU A 342 4.23 -33.38 12.35
CA GLU A 342 4.08 -32.22 13.21
C GLU A 342 3.73 -30.95 12.42
N TRP A 343 4.26 -30.81 11.21
CA TRP A 343 3.94 -29.77 10.24
C TRP A 343 2.49 -29.89 9.80
N GLN A 344 2.04 -31.09 9.45
CA GLN A 344 0.64 -31.33 9.07
C GLN A 344 -0.31 -30.86 10.19
N ALA A 345 -0.02 -31.23 11.44
CA ALA A 345 -0.80 -30.77 12.58
C ALA A 345 -0.76 -29.24 12.75
N LEU A 346 0.38 -28.59 12.49
CA LEU A 346 0.48 -27.13 12.50
C LEU A 346 -0.37 -26.51 11.39
N VAL A 347 -0.30 -27.01 10.17
CA VAL A 347 -1.05 -26.49 9.02
C VAL A 347 -2.55 -26.61 9.28
N THR A 348 -3.00 -27.71 9.88
CA THR A 348 -4.40 -27.85 10.33
C THR A 348 -4.78 -26.75 11.33
N GLU A 349 -3.94 -26.46 12.32
CA GLU A 349 -4.20 -25.36 13.27
C GLU A 349 -4.17 -23.97 12.59
N ALA A 350 -3.27 -23.76 11.62
CA ALA A 350 -3.24 -22.53 10.82
C ALA A 350 -4.51 -22.38 9.96
N CYS A 351 -4.98 -23.46 9.34
CA CYS A 351 -6.24 -23.48 8.58
C CYS A 351 -7.45 -23.26 9.49
N ARG A 352 -7.42 -23.78 10.72
CA ARG A 352 -8.45 -23.45 11.72
C ARG A 352 -8.45 -21.97 12.07
N ALA A 353 -7.26 -21.37 12.23
CA ALA A 353 -7.12 -19.93 12.44
C ALA A 353 -7.66 -19.10 11.28
N VAL A 354 -7.41 -19.52 10.02
CA VAL A 354 -8.02 -18.93 8.82
C VAL A 354 -9.55 -18.96 8.91
N LEU A 355 -10.15 -20.11 9.21
CA LEU A 355 -11.60 -20.26 9.23
C LEU A 355 -12.25 -19.44 10.35
N GLU A 356 -11.60 -19.38 11.52
CA GLU A 356 -12.14 -18.70 12.70
C GLU A 356 -11.90 -17.17 12.68
N ARG A 357 -10.82 -16.69 12.05
CA ARG A 357 -10.36 -15.29 12.16
C ARG A 357 -9.90 -14.66 10.84
N GLY A 358 -9.75 -15.43 9.77
CA GLY A 358 -9.25 -14.95 8.47
C GLY A 358 -7.81 -14.45 8.52
N ASN A 359 -7.38 -13.81 7.43
CA ASN A 359 -6.14 -13.00 7.31
C ASN A 359 -4.80 -13.71 7.59
N VAL A 360 -4.78 -15.04 7.44
CA VAL A 360 -3.55 -15.84 7.33
C VAL A 360 -3.37 -16.20 5.85
N TRP A 361 -2.15 -15.99 5.34
CA TRP A 361 -1.74 -16.34 3.99
C TRP A 361 -0.77 -17.50 4.01
N PHE A 362 -0.89 -18.41 3.04
CA PHE A 362 0.13 -19.41 2.76
C PHE A 362 0.92 -18.98 1.53
N VAL A 363 2.24 -18.93 1.62
CA VAL A 363 3.13 -18.61 0.49
C VAL A 363 3.98 -19.83 0.22
N PHE A 364 4.00 -20.30 -1.02
CA PHE A 364 4.72 -21.51 -1.40
C PHE A 364 6.09 -21.11 -1.95
N ASP A 365 7.12 -21.40 -1.17
CA ASP A 365 8.51 -21.09 -1.50
C ASP A 365 9.16 -22.37 -2.07
N HIS A 366 9.04 -22.59 -3.39
CA HIS A 366 9.58 -23.80 -4.02
C HIS A 366 11.11 -23.80 -4.11
N THR A 367 11.74 -22.62 -4.03
CA THR A 367 13.20 -22.48 -3.99
C THR A 367 13.66 -21.44 -2.96
N PRO A 368 14.91 -21.52 -2.47
CA PRO A 368 15.51 -20.48 -1.62
C PRO A 368 15.48 -19.08 -2.22
N GLU A 369 15.61 -18.98 -3.55
CA GLU A 369 15.55 -17.72 -4.28
C GLU A 369 14.17 -17.09 -4.20
N GLN A 370 13.11 -17.90 -4.39
CA GLN A 370 11.73 -17.45 -4.22
C GLN A 370 11.46 -17.03 -2.78
N ALA A 371 11.93 -17.80 -1.79
CA ALA A 371 11.75 -17.47 -0.38
C ALA A 371 12.27 -16.07 -0.04
N PHE A 372 13.46 -15.72 -0.52
CA PHE A 372 14.02 -14.39 -0.29
C PHE A 372 13.32 -13.30 -1.11
N LEU A 373 12.99 -13.58 -2.37
CA LEU A 373 12.28 -12.65 -3.26
C LEU A 373 10.91 -12.29 -2.70
N HIS A 374 10.11 -13.28 -2.27
CA HIS A 374 8.76 -13.11 -1.73
C HIS A 374 8.71 -12.23 -0.47
N ARG A 375 9.82 -12.12 0.25
CA ARG A 375 9.95 -11.30 1.45
C ARG A 375 10.53 -9.93 1.13
N PHE A 376 11.71 -9.91 0.54
CA PHE A 376 12.51 -8.69 0.41
C PHE A 376 12.34 -7.96 -0.93
N GLY A 377 11.73 -8.62 -1.93
CA GLY A 377 11.57 -8.11 -3.29
C GLY A 377 12.88 -7.97 -4.06
N LEU A 378 13.95 -8.59 -3.57
CA LEU A 378 15.31 -8.50 -4.12
C LEU A 378 15.80 -9.89 -4.60
N PRO A 379 16.75 -9.93 -5.55
CA PRO A 379 17.39 -11.18 -5.95
C PRO A 379 18.14 -11.83 -4.80
N TYR A 380 18.13 -13.16 -4.73
CA TYR A 380 18.82 -13.94 -3.68
C TYR A 380 20.30 -13.59 -3.53
N ALA A 381 20.98 -13.26 -4.63
CA ALA A 381 22.39 -12.87 -4.62
C ALA A 381 22.70 -11.69 -3.68
N THR A 382 21.71 -10.82 -3.40
CA THR A 382 21.87 -9.67 -2.49
C THR A 382 22.08 -10.09 -1.03
N VAL A 383 21.70 -11.32 -0.64
CA VAL A 383 21.97 -11.91 0.68
C VAL A 383 23.48 -12.00 0.96
N PHE A 384 24.29 -12.26 -0.07
CA PHE A 384 25.74 -12.42 0.06
C PHE A 384 26.47 -11.09 0.21
N ALA A 385 25.85 -9.97 -0.16
CA ALA A 385 26.41 -8.65 0.05
C ALA A 385 26.32 -8.20 1.53
N ASP A 386 25.43 -8.83 2.31
CA ASP A 386 25.32 -8.53 3.74
C ASP A 386 26.14 -9.46 4.60
N THR A 387 26.78 -8.83 5.58
CA THR A 387 27.57 -9.55 6.57
C THR A 387 26.72 -10.10 7.71
N THR A 388 25.65 -9.37 8.08
CA THR A 388 24.86 -9.63 9.28
C THR A 388 23.36 -9.37 9.05
N THR A 389 22.51 -10.08 9.79
CA THR A 389 21.05 -10.05 9.69
C THR A 389 20.44 -8.74 10.19
N ASP A 390 21.12 -8.02 11.10
CA ASP A 390 20.69 -6.69 11.58
C ASP A 390 20.91 -5.57 10.56
N GLU A 391 21.42 -5.89 9.37
CA GLU A 391 21.43 -4.98 8.23
C GLU A 391 20.20 -5.19 7.31
N TRP A 392 19.44 -6.28 7.47
CA TRP A 392 18.38 -6.66 6.53
C TRP A 392 17.16 -5.76 6.66
N CYS A 393 17.12 -4.74 5.80
CA CYS A 393 16.00 -3.84 5.61
C CYS A 393 15.87 -3.50 4.12
N THR A 394 14.67 -3.65 3.57
CA THR A 394 14.31 -3.22 2.22
C THR A 394 13.10 -2.30 2.28
N ALA A 395 13.01 -1.36 1.34
CA ALA A 395 11.83 -0.52 1.21
C ALA A 395 11.37 -0.47 -0.24
N ALA A 396 10.08 -0.72 -0.45
CA ALA A 396 9.45 -0.45 -1.73
C ALA A 396 9.19 1.06 -1.82
N PHE A 397 9.86 1.76 -2.73
CA PHE A 397 9.70 3.21 -2.87
C PHE A 397 8.30 3.56 -3.39
N GLN A 398 7.79 2.75 -4.30
CA GLN A 398 6.43 2.88 -4.81
C GLN A 398 5.92 1.56 -5.37
N ALA A 399 4.60 1.49 -5.51
CA ALA A 399 3.91 0.55 -6.39
C ALA A 399 3.15 1.34 -7.47
N ILE A 400 3.32 0.93 -8.72
CA ILE A 400 2.65 1.56 -9.87
C ILE A 400 1.93 0.48 -10.64
N ALA A 401 0.61 0.62 -10.73
CA ALA A 401 -0.23 -0.27 -11.50
C ALA A 401 -0.24 0.10 -12.97
N ILE A 402 -0.31 -0.93 -13.82
CA ILE A 402 -0.19 -0.87 -15.27
C ILE A 402 -1.46 -1.44 -15.87
N ASN A 403 -2.16 -0.62 -16.66
CA ASN A 403 -3.42 -1.01 -17.30
C ASN A 403 -3.12 -1.90 -18.51
N LEU A 404 -3.20 -3.23 -18.36
CA LEU A 404 -2.94 -4.15 -19.46
C LEU A 404 -4.01 -4.10 -20.56
N PRO A 405 -5.33 -4.04 -20.26
CA PRO A 405 -6.38 -3.90 -21.27
C PRO A 405 -6.19 -2.73 -22.21
N ARG A 406 -5.66 -1.60 -21.72
CA ARG A 406 -5.33 -0.42 -22.53
C ARG A 406 -4.47 -0.75 -23.75
N ALA A 407 -3.59 -1.76 -23.66
CA ALA A 407 -2.75 -2.16 -24.78
C ALA A 407 -3.56 -2.71 -25.96
N ALA A 408 -4.63 -3.46 -25.70
CA ALA A 408 -5.51 -3.95 -26.75
C ALA A 408 -6.29 -2.82 -27.43
N TYR A 409 -6.74 -1.80 -26.66
CA TYR A 409 -7.53 -0.70 -27.22
C TYR A 409 -6.73 0.27 -28.09
N ARG A 410 -5.40 0.30 -27.92
CA ARG A 410 -4.49 1.13 -28.71
C ARG A 410 -3.90 0.41 -29.92
N ALA A 411 -3.85 -0.92 -29.88
CA ALA A 411 -3.37 -1.72 -31.00
C ALA A 411 -4.38 -1.76 -32.14
N SER A 412 -3.89 -1.86 -33.38
CA SER A 412 -4.77 -2.14 -34.51
C SER A 412 -5.38 -3.54 -34.37
N PRO A 413 -6.62 -3.77 -34.83
CA PRO A 413 -7.25 -5.10 -34.79
C PRO A 413 -6.37 -6.18 -35.41
N GLY A 414 -6.18 -7.29 -34.68
CA GLY A 414 -5.40 -8.46 -35.13
C GLY A 414 -3.88 -8.31 -35.13
N LYS A 415 -3.33 -7.19 -34.66
CA LYS A 415 -1.87 -6.96 -34.62
C LYS A 415 -1.28 -7.18 -33.24
N THR A 416 -1.01 -8.43 -32.91
CA THR A 416 -0.42 -8.83 -31.62
C THR A 416 0.91 -8.14 -31.31
N ALA A 417 1.75 -7.86 -32.33
CA ALA A 417 3.02 -7.17 -32.14
C ALA A 417 2.86 -5.76 -31.54
N GLU A 418 1.86 -4.99 -32.01
CA GLU A 418 1.58 -3.63 -31.50
C GLU A 418 1.14 -3.67 -30.03
N ILE A 419 0.53 -4.76 -29.57
CA ILE A 419 0.16 -4.95 -28.15
C ILE A 419 1.40 -5.07 -27.27
N PHE A 420 2.38 -5.90 -27.66
CA PHE A 420 3.61 -6.06 -26.88
C PHE A 420 4.48 -4.79 -26.92
N GLU A 421 4.47 -4.03 -28.01
CA GLU A 421 5.09 -2.70 -28.08
C GLU A 421 4.44 -1.73 -27.09
N GLU A 422 3.10 -1.71 -27.03
CA GLU A 422 2.37 -0.86 -26.10
C GLU A 422 2.57 -1.27 -24.64
N LEU A 423 2.61 -2.58 -24.33
CA LEU A 423 2.98 -3.07 -23.00
C LEU A 423 4.39 -2.63 -22.59
N THR A 424 5.33 -2.65 -23.53
CA THR A 424 6.70 -2.14 -23.31
C THR A 424 6.68 -0.64 -23.01
N ARG A 425 5.92 0.14 -23.78
CA ARG A 425 5.74 1.58 -23.57
C ARG A 425 5.18 1.87 -22.17
N LEU A 426 4.16 1.13 -21.75
CA LEU A 426 3.56 1.28 -20.42
C LEU A 426 4.55 0.95 -19.29
N MET A 427 5.35 -0.10 -19.46
CA MET A 427 6.42 -0.46 -18.52
C MET A 427 7.51 0.63 -18.44
N ASP A 428 7.94 1.19 -19.56
CA ASP A 428 8.91 2.30 -19.60
C ASP A 428 8.38 3.56 -18.88
N ILE A 429 7.10 3.90 -19.07
CA ILE A 429 6.44 5.02 -18.38
C ILE A 429 6.36 4.78 -16.87
N ALA A 430 5.93 3.58 -16.45
CA ALA A 430 5.89 3.23 -15.04
C ALA A 430 7.30 3.25 -14.41
N ALA A 431 8.31 2.77 -15.13
CA ALA A 431 9.69 2.82 -14.67
C ALA A 431 10.20 4.26 -14.52
N GLN A 432 9.90 5.13 -15.49
CA GLN A 432 10.26 6.54 -15.42
C GLN A 432 9.58 7.24 -14.24
N ALA A 433 8.30 6.96 -13.97
CA ALA A 433 7.60 7.46 -12.79
C ALA A 433 8.27 7.02 -11.48
N HIS A 434 8.68 5.74 -11.39
CA HIS A 434 9.46 5.24 -10.24
C HIS A 434 10.78 6.00 -10.05
N LEU A 435 11.51 6.27 -11.14
CA LEU A 435 12.78 7.01 -11.09
C LEU A 435 12.59 8.47 -10.65
N GLU A 436 11.54 9.14 -11.13
CA GLU A 436 11.22 10.51 -10.72
C GLU A 436 10.89 10.59 -9.22
N LYS A 437 10.04 9.68 -8.72
CA LYS A 437 9.77 9.60 -7.27
C LYS A 437 11.03 9.23 -6.49
N ARG A 438 11.88 8.33 -7.02
CA ARG A 438 13.15 7.97 -6.38
C ARG A 438 14.04 9.19 -6.19
N VAL A 439 14.25 9.99 -7.24
CA VAL A 439 15.04 11.24 -7.15
C VAL A 439 14.46 12.18 -6.11
N PHE A 440 13.13 12.31 -6.04
CA PHE A 440 12.47 13.10 -5.02
C PHE A 440 12.73 12.58 -3.60
N LEU A 441 12.57 11.28 -3.34
CA LEU A 441 12.83 10.68 -2.03
C LEU A 441 14.33 10.74 -1.66
N GLU A 442 15.24 10.56 -2.61
CA GLU A 442 16.68 10.68 -2.37
C GLU A 442 17.05 12.09 -1.89
N LYS A 443 16.42 13.15 -2.42
CA LYS A 443 16.59 14.53 -1.92
C LYS A 443 16.10 14.68 -0.47
N LEU A 444 15.01 14.01 -0.10
CA LEU A 444 14.50 14.03 1.28
C LEU A 444 15.42 13.24 2.22
N LEU A 445 15.91 12.08 1.80
CA LEU A 445 16.84 11.23 2.55
C LEU A 445 18.22 11.90 2.70
N ALA A 446 18.67 12.66 1.70
CA ALA A 446 19.94 13.39 1.74
C ALA A 446 20.00 14.44 2.87
N ARG A 447 18.86 14.85 3.44
CA ARG A 447 18.80 15.73 4.62
C ARG A 447 19.23 15.03 5.92
N GLY A 448 19.49 13.72 5.90
CA GLY A 448 20.02 12.99 7.05
C GLY A 448 19.03 12.94 8.22
N GLU A 449 19.55 12.98 9.44
CA GLU A 449 18.77 12.84 10.69
C GLU A 449 17.95 14.09 11.04
N ASP A 450 18.21 15.23 10.38
CA ASP A 450 17.41 16.47 10.50
C ASP A 450 16.30 16.56 9.43
N GLY A 451 16.22 15.56 8.55
CA GLY A 451 15.27 15.51 7.44
C GLY A 451 13.88 14.99 7.83
N PRO A 452 12.88 15.14 6.94
CA PRO A 452 11.54 14.59 7.16
C PRO A 452 11.52 13.05 7.23
N LEU A 453 12.55 12.39 6.67
CA LEU A 453 12.73 10.94 6.67
C LEU A 453 13.78 10.46 7.68
N ALA A 454 14.01 11.22 8.76
CA ALA A 454 15.08 10.98 9.72
C ALA A 454 15.15 9.55 10.30
N LEU A 455 14.02 8.88 10.51
CA LEU A 455 14.01 7.50 11.03
C LEU A 455 14.64 6.51 10.02
N LEU A 456 14.50 6.79 8.72
CA LEU A 456 15.06 5.99 7.63
C LEU A 456 16.55 6.26 7.42
N THR A 457 17.04 7.42 7.84
CA THR A 457 18.45 7.83 7.68
C THR A 457 19.27 7.63 8.95
N ALA A 458 18.61 7.43 10.09
CA ALA A 458 19.22 7.21 11.39
C ALA A 458 20.28 6.10 11.34
N ARG A 459 21.46 6.38 11.88
CA ARG A 459 22.59 5.44 11.80
C ARG A 459 22.46 4.31 12.84
N ARG A 460 22.46 3.06 12.37
CA ARG A 460 22.51 1.82 13.17
C ARG A 460 23.80 1.06 12.79
N GLY A 461 24.64 0.75 13.77
CA GLY A 461 25.95 0.14 13.49
C GLY A 461 26.86 0.97 12.55
N GLY A 462 26.70 2.30 12.54
CA GLY A 462 27.47 3.20 11.69
C GLY A 462 26.98 3.32 10.24
N ARG A 463 25.88 2.66 9.86
CA ARG A 463 25.27 2.74 8.51
C ARG A 463 23.83 3.28 8.60
N PRO A 464 23.29 3.97 7.58
CA PRO A 464 21.88 4.39 7.57
C PRO A 464 20.94 3.18 7.67
N PHE A 465 19.83 3.33 8.40
CA PHE A 465 18.83 2.27 8.55
C PHE A 465 18.30 1.78 7.19
N LEU A 466 17.90 2.71 6.30
CA LEU A 466 17.51 2.39 4.93
C LEU A 466 18.71 2.56 3.99
N ARG A 467 19.04 1.48 3.27
CA ARG A 467 20.13 1.46 2.29
C ARG A 467 19.57 1.57 0.88
N LEU A 468 19.99 2.58 0.12
CA LEU A 468 19.41 2.89 -1.21
C LEU A 468 19.59 1.79 -2.27
N HIS A 469 20.59 0.92 -2.13
CA HIS A 469 20.76 -0.23 -3.03
C HIS A 469 19.78 -1.39 -2.72
N ARG A 470 19.05 -1.29 -1.60
CA ARG A 470 18.06 -2.28 -1.14
C ARG A 470 16.61 -1.88 -1.39
N THR A 471 16.42 -0.82 -2.14
CA THR A 471 15.10 -0.29 -2.44
C THR A 471 14.55 -0.97 -3.68
N THR A 472 13.26 -1.30 -3.65
CA THR A 472 12.55 -1.96 -4.76
C THR A 472 11.47 -1.04 -5.34
N HIS A 473 11.09 -1.29 -6.58
CA HIS A 473 10.14 -0.50 -7.35
C HIS A 473 9.14 -1.48 -7.96
N ARG A 474 7.91 -1.49 -7.43
CA ARG A 474 6.91 -2.51 -7.77
C ARG A 474 6.14 -2.09 -9.03
N LEU A 475 6.19 -2.95 -10.05
CA LEU A 475 5.42 -2.81 -11.29
C LEU A 475 4.25 -3.78 -11.23
N CYS A 476 3.03 -3.26 -11.19
CA CYS A 476 1.85 -4.06 -10.91
C CYS A 476 0.97 -4.22 -12.15
N PRO A 477 1.08 -5.33 -12.91
CA PRO A 477 0.15 -5.60 -14.02
C PRO A 477 -1.29 -5.71 -13.51
N VAL A 478 -2.27 -5.25 -14.28
CA VAL A 478 -3.70 -5.30 -13.93
C VAL A 478 -4.54 -5.61 -15.17
N GLY A 479 -5.54 -6.47 -15.04
CA GLY A 479 -6.48 -6.78 -16.12
C GLY A 479 -5.93 -7.78 -17.13
N LEU A 480 -5.15 -8.78 -16.70
CA LEU A 480 -4.63 -9.79 -17.62
C LEU A 480 -5.75 -10.62 -18.25
N ASP A 481 -6.78 -10.98 -17.47
CA ASP A 481 -7.95 -11.73 -17.95
C ASP A 481 -8.72 -10.94 -19.01
N ASP A 482 -8.92 -9.64 -18.75
CA ASP A 482 -9.63 -8.73 -19.65
C ASP A 482 -8.83 -8.44 -20.93
N LEU A 483 -7.49 -8.31 -20.81
CA LEU A 483 -6.60 -8.25 -21.98
C LEU A 483 -6.67 -9.54 -22.81
N ALA A 484 -6.62 -10.71 -22.16
CA ALA A 484 -6.71 -11.99 -22.86
C ALA A 484 -8.04 -12.13 -23.60
N GLN A 485 -9.15 -11.72 -22.99
CA GLN A 485 -10.46 -11.68 -23.63
C GLN A 485 -10.48 -10.74 -24.83
N ALA A 486 -9.95 -9.52 -24.68
CA ALA A 486 -9.92 -8.53 -25.75
C ALA A 486 -9.08 -8.97 -26.97
N VAL A 487 -8.04 -9.78 -26.75
CA VAL A 487 -7.10 -10.19 -27.81
C VAL A 487 -7.47 -11.53 -28.43
N THR A 488 -7.86 -12.50 -27.61
CA THR A 488 -8.08 -13.88 -28.05
C THR A 488 -9.56 -14.22 -28.24
N GLY A 489 -10.47 -13.38 -27.74
CA GLY A 489 -11.91 -13.66 -27.66
C GLY A 489 -12.30 -14.55 -26.48
N TYR A 490 -11.33 -15.05 -25.70
CA TYR A 490 -11.55 -15.93 -24.55
C TYR A 490 -10.88 -15.38 -23.30
N ARG A 491 -11.55 -15.47 -22.16
CA ARG A 491 -10.96 -15.28 -20.83
C ARG A 491 -9.99 -16.42 -20.51
N LEU A 492 -9.12 -16.21 -19.53
CA LEU A 492 -8.05 -17.14 -19.16
C LEU A 492 -8.59 -18.52 -18.72
N HIS A 493 -9.77 -18.57 -18.11
CA HIS A 493 -10.35 -19.86 -17.70
C HIS A 493 -10.98 -20.65 -18.86
N GLU A 494 -11.36 -19.99 -19.96
CA GLU A 494 -12.16 -20.57 -21.05
C GLU A 494 -11.31 -21.34 -22.07
N SER A 495 -10.06 -20.93 -22.30
CA SER A 495 -9.23 -21.51 -23.37
C SER A 495 -7.76 -21.61 -22.96
N SER A 496 -7.10 -22.72 -23.36
CA SER A 496 -5.65 -22.84 -23.23
C SER A 496 -4.91 -21.79 -24.05
N VAL A 497 -5.46 -21.37 -25.19
CA VAL A 497 -4.88 -20.31 -26.03
C VAL A 497 -4.83 -18.98 -25.27
N ALA A 498 -5.87 -18.66 -24.51
CA ALA A 498 -5.90 -17.46 -23.66
C ALA A 498 -4.86 -17.56 -22.53
N ARG A 499 -4.72 -18.73 -21.88
CA ARG A 499 -3.69 -18.96 -20.84
C ARG A 499 -2.28 -18.87 -21.39
N ASP A 500 -2.01 -19.45 -22.55
CA ASP A 500 -0.72 -19.38 -23.21
C ASP A 500 -0.36 -17.94 -23.59
N PHE A 501 -1.34 -17.16 -24.07
CA PHE A 501 -1.18 -15.73 -24.30
C PHE A 501 -0.90 -14.96 -23.00
N GLY A 502 -1.67 -15.23 -21.93
CA GLY A 502 -1.44 -14.63 -20.62
C GLY A 502 -0.03 -14.92 -20.07
N ALA A 503 0.44 -16.15 -20.21
CA ALA A 503 1.80 -16.54 -19.82
C ALA A 503 2.88 -15.85 -20.68
N GLN A 504 2.63 -15.63 -21.98
CA GLN A 504 3.52 -14.85 -22.84
C GLN A 504 3.59 -13.38 -22.40
N VAL A 505 2.45 -12.78 -22.04
CA VAL A 505 2.41 -11.41 -21.51
C VAL A 505 3.23 -11.31 -20.23
N ILE A 506 3.04 -12.19 -19.25
CA ILE A 506 3.81 -12.16 -18.00
C ILE A 506 5.31 -12.43 -18.22
N ALA A 507 5.66 -13.35 -19.12
CA ALA A 507 7.05 -13.56 -19.50
C ALA A 507 7.68 -12.31 -20.12
N HIS A 508 6.95 -11.60 -20.99
CA HIS A 508 7.38 -10.33 -21.57
C HIS A 508 7.59 -9.25 -20.50
N LEU A 509 6.61 -9.04 -19.61
CA LEU A 509 6.73 -8.05 -18.53
C LEU A 509 7.89 -8.38 -17.58
N THR A 510 8.16 -9.66 -17.34
CA THR A 510 9.30 -10.10 -16.52
C THR A 510 10.63 -9.76 -17.21
N ALA A 511 10.76 -10.06 -18.50
CA ALA A 511 11.94 -9.70 -19.29
C ALA A 511 12.15 -8.17 -19.32
N GLU A 512 11.07 -7.40 -19.44
CA GLU A 512 11.11 -5.94 -19.40
C GLU A 512 11.54 -5.40 -18.04
N ALA A 513 11.04 -5.96 -16.93
CA ALA A 513 11.49 -5.59 -15.58
C ALA A 513 13.00 -5.86 -15.38
N ILE A 514 13.53 -6.97 -15.93
CA ILE A 514 14.97 -7.29 -15.93
C ILE A 514 15.76 -6.30 -16.79
N ARG A 515 15.25 -5.96 -17.99
CA ARG A 515 15.87 -4.97 -18.89
C ARG A 515 15.96 -3.61 -18.21
N LEU A 516 14.85 -3.14 -17.63
CA LEU A 516 14.76 -1.89 -16.88
C LEU A 516 15.72 -1.88 -15.68
N THR A 517 15.76 -2.98 -14.93
CA THR A 517 16.68 -3.12 -13.79
C THR A 517 18.14 -2.98 -14.22
N SER A 518 18.51 -3.65 -15.31
CA SER A 518 19.85 -3.62 -15.87
C SER A 518 20.24 -2.24 -16.43
N ARG A 519 19.30 -1.57 -17.09
CA ARG A 519 19.46 -0.24 -17.70
C ARG A 519 19.62 0.85 -16.64
N HIS A 520 18.77 0.86 -15.62
CA HIS A 520 18.68 1.93 -14.64
C HIS A 520 19.40 1.64 -13.32
N LYS A 521 20.02 0.46 -13.17
CA LYS A 521 20.70 0.02 -11.95
C LYS A 521 19.82 0.15 -10.70
N THR A 522 18.54 -0.15 -10.88
CA THR A 522 17.46 0.03 -9.90
C THR A 522 16.59 -1.22 -9.91
N HIS A 523 16.24 -1.79 -8.75
CA HIS A 523 15.46 -3.03 -8.72
C HIS A 523 13.98 -2.80 -9.05
N PHE A 524 13.57 -3.21 -10.24
CA PHE A 524 12.17 -3.32 -10.65
C PHE A 524 11.70 -4.76 -10.51
N THR A 525 10.59 -4.94 -9.81
CA THR A 525 10.03 -6.26 -9.50
C THR A 525 8.54 -6.25 -9.85
N LEU A 526 8.08 -7.28 -10.56
CA LEU A 526 6.63 -7.45 -10.76
C LEU A 526 5.97 -7.78 -9.43
N ALA A 527 4.81 -7.20 -9.16
CA ALA A 527 4.09 -7.43 -7.91
C ALA A 527 2.58 -7.35 -8.12
N GLU A 528 1.83 -8.05 -7.29
CA GLU A 528 0.40 -7.84 -7.22
C GLU A 528 0.08 -6.48 -6.56
N SER A 529 -0.87 -5.74 -7.16
CA SER A 529 -1.44 -4.54 -6.53
C SER A 529 -2.50 -4.95 -5.51
N HIS A 530 -2.52 -4.28 -4.37
CA HIS A 530 -3.58 -4.44 -3.38
C HIS A 530 -4.36 -3.14 -3.11
N THR A 531 -4.19 -2.13 -3.95
CA THR A 531 -4.90 -0.86 -3.81
C THR A 531 -6.36 -1.00 -4.23
N GLU A 532 -7.27 -0.63 -3.35
CA GLU A 532 -8.73 -0.64 -3.59
C GLU A 532 -9.13 0.39 -4.67
N GLY A 533 -10.18 0.09 -5.44
CA GLY A 533 -10.75 0.99 -6.46
C GLY A 533 -9.90 1.23 -7.72
N MET A 534 -8.71 0.63 -7.80
CA MET A 534 -7.80 0.78 -8.94
C MET A 534 -8.36 0.11 -10.20
N THR A 535 -8.90 -1.11 -10.09
CA THR A 535 -9.50 -1.85 -11.22
C THR A 535 -10.72 -1.10 -11.78
N GLU A 536 -11.57 -0.61 -10.89
CA GLU A 536 -12.73 0.26 -11.20
C GLU A 536 -12.27 1.51 -11.97
N ARG A 537 -11.23 2.17 -11.48
CA ARG A 537 -10.69 3.37 -12.12
C ARG A 537 -10.22 3.10 -13.55
N PHE A 538 -9.48 2.01 -13.78
CA PHE A 538 -9.00 1.70 -15.14
C PHE A 538 -10.15 1.43 -16.09
N ALA A 539 -11.12 0.59 -15.69
CA ALA A 539 -12.29 0.31 -16.52
C ALA A 539 -13.07 1.58 -16.87
N HIS A 540 -13.29 2.49 -15.91
CA HIS A 540 -13.96 3.77 -16.15
C HIS A 540 -13.17 4.71 -17.07
N MET A 541 -11.84 4.76 -16.96
CA MET A 541 -11.01 5.57 -17.85
C MET A 541 -11.01 5.01 -19.27
N ASP A 542 -10.90 3.69 -19.43
CA ASP A 542 -10.92 3.03 -20.73
C ASP A 542 -12.26 3.23 -21.44
N ALA A 543 -13.38 3.07 -20.71
CA ALA A 543 -14.72 3.37 -21.22
C ALA A 543 -14.87 4.82 -21.71
N ARG A 544 -14.23 5.77 -21.03
CA ARG A 544 -14.27 7.19 -21.40
C ARG A 544 -13.44 7.52 -22.63
N PHE A 545 -12.24 6.94 -22.76
CA PHE A 545 -11.29 7.31 -23.83
C PHE A 545 -11.40 6.43 -25.07
N PHE A 546 -11.92 5.20 -24.96
CA PHE A 546 -12.03 4.23 -26.06
C PHE A 546 -13.47 3.71 -26.30
N PRO A 547 -14.50 4.58 -26.31
CA PRO A 547 -15.89 4.13 -26.37
C PRO A 547 -16.24 3.36 -27.66
N LYS A 548 -15.61 3.70 -28.79
CA LYS A 548 -15.85 3.05 -30.09
C LYS A 548 -15.23 1.65 -30.16
N THR A 549 -13.96 1.53 -29.77
CA THR A 549 -13.25 0.25 -29.75
C THR A 549 -13.94 -0.75 -28.82
N ILE A 550 -14.49 -0.26 -27.72
CA ILE A 550 -15.33 -1.06 -26.83
C ILE A 550 -16.63 -1.44 -27.56
N ALA A 551 -17.41 -0.47 -28.07
CA ALA A 551 -18.69 -0.75 -28.74
C ALA A 551 -18.63 -1.66 -29.98
N GLU A 552 -17.54 -1.66 -30.75
CA GLU A 552 -17.46 -2.32 -32.07
C GLU A 552 -16.96 -3.78 -32.05
N GLY A 553 -16.39 -4.27 -30.94
CA GLY A 553 -15.85 -5.64 -30.89
C GLY A 553 -15.72 -6.23 -29.50
N TYR A 554 -16.03 -5.47 -28.46
CA TYR A 554 -15.87 -5.87 -27.07
C TYR A 554 -17.15 -5.51 -26.35
N SER A 555 -18.16 -6.41 -26.38
CA SER A 555 -19.47 -6.08 -25.82
C SER A 555 -19.31 -5.48 -24.41
N PRO A 556 -19.63 -4.19 -24.21
CA PRO A 556 -19.78 -3.62 -22.89
C PRO A 556 -21.05 -4.15 -22.20
N ALA A 557 -21.70 -5.21 -22.69
CA ALA A 557 -22.82 -5.85 -22.02
C ALA A 557 -22.48 -6.38 -20.61
N ASP A 558 -21.20 -6.49 -20.24
CA ASP A 558 -20.76 -6.69 -18.84
C ASP A 558 -20.32 -5.39 -18.13
N LEU A 559 -20.10 -4.29 -18.86
CA LEU A 559 -19.86 -2.95 -18.29
C LEU A 559 -21.17 -2.26 -17.88
N ASP A 560 -22.33 -2.79 -18.28
CA ASP A 560 -23.64 -2.47 -17.67
C ASP A 560 -23.79 -3.07 -16.23
N ASN A 561 -22.80 -3.83 -15.74
CA ASN A 561 -22.74 -4.45 -14.40
C ASN A 561 -21.58 -3.90 -13.53
N GLU A 562 -21.49 -2.56 -13.43
CA GLU A 562 -20.62 -1.81 -12.50
C GLU A 562 -19.09 -1.88 -12.70
N GLY A 563 -18.60 -2.42 -13.83
CA GLY A 563 -17.33 -2.03 -14.48
C GLY A 563 -16.02 -2.21 -13.68
N ASN A 564 -15.59 -3.45 -13.44
CA ASN A 564 -14.29 -3.75 -12.81
C ASN A 564 -13.43 -4.71 -13.67
N TYR A 565 -12.17 -4.34 -13.89
CA TYR A 565 -11.17 -5.31 -14.38
C TYR A 565 -10.77 -6.31 -13.30
N VAL A 566 -10.28 -7.48 -13.74
CA VAL A 566 -9.69 -8.49 -12.86
C VAL A 566 -8.31 -8.01 -12.40
N ASN A 567 -8.07 -8.03 -11.09
CA ASN A 567 -6.79 -7.60 -10.54
C ASN A 567 -5.64 -8.56 -10.93
N SER A 568 -4.46 -8.02 -11.20
CA SER A 568 -3.24 -8.79 -11.42
C SER A 568 -3.31 -9.81 -12.57
N ALA A 569 -2.43 -10.81 -12.52
CA ALA A 569 -2.39 -11.98 -13.38
C ALA A 569 -3.21 -13.14 -12.76
N LYS A 570 -4.53 -12.91 -12.57
CA LYS A 570 -5.46 -13.88 -11.97
C LYS A 570 -6.63 -14.21 -12.88
N LEU A 571 -7.31 -15.31 -12.59
CA LEU A 571 -8.59 -15.63 -13.21
C LEU A 571 -9.71 -14.81 -12.56
N SER A 572 -10.76 -14.47 -13.31
CA SER A 572 -11.91 -13.74 -12.78
C SER A 572 -12.45 -14.38 -11.49
N PRO A 573 -12.76 -13.59 -10.45
CA PRO A 573 -13.28 -14.10 -9.18
C PRO A 573 -14.68 -14.71 -9.30
N SER A 574 -15.43 -14.44 -10.38
CA SER A 574 -16.76 -15.02 -10.61
C SER A 574 -16.75 -16.46 -11.12
N VAL A 575 -15.57 -16.98 -11.48
CA VAL A 575 -15.44 -18.33 -12.04
C VAL A 575 -15.32 -19.36 -10.91
N ALA A 576 -16.30 -20.26 -10.84
CA ALA A 576 -16.25 -21.42 -9.96
C ALA A 576 -15.30 -22.48 -10.54
N LEU A 577 -14.13 -22.62 -9.92
CA LEU A 577 -13.13 -23.66 -10.21
C LEU A 577 -12.67 -24.30 -8.91
N PRO A 578 -12.35 -25.60 -8.91
CA PRO A 578 -11.65 -26.22 -7.79
C PRO A 578 -10.39 -25.41 -7.43
N PRO A 579 -10.14 -25.09 -6.14
CA PRO A 579 -9.02 -24.24 -5.72
C PRO A 579 -7.67 -24.70 -6.23
N ARG A 580 -7.43 -26.02 -6.21
CA ARG A 580 -6.20 -26.61 -6.72
C ARG A 580 -5.99 -26.32 -8.21
N GLN A 581 -7.05 -26.46 -9.01
CA GLN A 581 -6.99 -26.17 -10.45
C GLN A 581 -6.76 -24.68 -10.72
N ARG A 582 -7.46 -23.80 -10.00
CA ARG A 582 -7.26 -22.34 -10.08
C ARG A 582 -5.81 -21.97 -9.76
N ALA A 583 -5.27 -22.47 -8.65
CA ALA A 583 -3.91 -22.19 -8.22
C ALA A 583 -2.86 -22.70 -9.22
N GLN A 584 -3.08 -23.87 -9.83
CA GLN A 584 -2.21 -24.39 -10.88
C GLN A 584 -2.22 -23.52 -12.13
N TRP A 585 -3.38 -23.09 -12.61
CA TRP A 585 -3.50 -22.24 -13.80
C TRP A 585 -2.92 -20.84 -13.57
N GLU A 586 -3.23 -20.21 -12.43
CA GLU A 586 -2.65 -18.92 -12.05
C GLU A 586 -1.13 -19.04 -11.86
N GLY A 587 -0.66 -20.10 -11.19
CA GLY A 587 0.77 -20.39 -11.00
C GLY A 587 1.53 -20.59 -12.31
N GLN A 588 0.96 -21.28 -13.29
CA GLN A 588 1.54 -21.45 -14.63
C GLN A 588 1.73 -20.12 -15.37
N ILE A 589 0.78 -19.19 -15.22
CA ILE A 589 0.84 -17.85 -15.80
C ILE A 589 1.87 -16.99 -15.07
N GLN A 590 1.86 -17.01 -13.73
CA GLN A 590 2.69 -16.16 -12.88
C GLN A 590 4.16 -16.61 -12.81
N ARG A 591 4.44 -17.92 -12.92
CA ARG A 591 5.78 -18.53 -12.90
C ARG A 591 6.65 -18.11 -11.71
N GLY A 592 6.04 -17.87 -10.54
CA GLY A 592 6.73 -17.38 -9.34
C GLY A 592 7.46 -16.05 -9.50
N SER A 593 7.10 -15.24 -10.51
CA SER A 593 7.77 -13.97 -10.84
C SER A 593 7.09 -12.73 -10.25
N LEU A 594 5.86 -12.88 -9.73
CA LEU A 594 5.10 -11.80 -9.12
C LEU A 594 5.20 -11.85 -7.59
N LEU A 595 5.77 -10.80 -7.01
CA LEU A 595 5.77 -10.59 -5.57
C LEU A 595 4.33 -10.45 -5.03
N ASN A 596 4.06 -11.09 -3.90
CA ASN A 596 2.77 -11.05 -3.19
C ASN A 596 1.57 -11.55 -4.01
N ALA A 597 1.80 -12.37 -5.04
CA ALA A 597 0.72 -13.00 -5.78
C ALA A 597 0.07 -14.13 -4.97
N THR A 598 -1.26 -14.08 -4.87
CA THR A 598 -2.05 -15.13 -4.20
C THR A 598 -3.17 -15.62 -5.10
N THR A 599 -3.48 -16.90 -5.02
CA THR A 599 -4.76 -17.43 -5.47
C THR A 599 -5.80 -17.19 -4.39
N ASP A 600 -6.87 -16.49 -4.76
CA ASP A 600 -7.91 -16.09 -3.83
C ASP A 600 -9.02 -17.15 -3.80
N VAL A 601 -9.32 -17.66 -2.60
CA VAL A 601 -10.35 -18.66 -2.32
C VAL A 601 -11.40 -18.03 -1.42
N TRP A 602 -12.58 -17.78 -1.98
CA TRP A 602 -13.73 -17.20 -1.27
C TRP A 602 -14.61 -18.32 -0.71
N LEU A 603 -14.86 -18.32 0.59
CA LEU A 603 -15.69 -19.36 1.21
C LEU A 603 -17.16 -18.94 1.25
N GLY A 604 -18.05 -19.92 1.07
CA GLY A 604 -19.49 -19.77 1.28
C GLY A 604 -19.89 -19.81 2.75
N ASP A 605 -21.20 -19.91 2.99
CA ASP A 605 -21.74 -20.06 4.35
C ASP A 605 -21.45 -21.45 4.93
N GLU A 606 -21.31 -22.46 4.08
CA GLU A 606 -20.83 -23.79 4.48
C GLU A 606 -19.29 -23.81 4.43
N LEU A 607 -18.67 -23.85 5.61
CA LEU A 607 -17.22 -23.83 5.74
C LEU A 607 -16.64 -25.25 5.66
N PRO A 608 -15.48 -25.42 5.01
CA PRO A 608 -14.74 -26.67 5.05
C PRO A 608 -14.17 -26.95 6.43
N THR A 609 -13.80 -28.21 6.68
CA THR A 609 -13.05 -28.53 7.89
C THR A 609 -11.60 -28.03 7.79
N PRO A 610 -10.94 -27.74 8.93
CA PRO A 610 -9.52 -27.39 8.94
C PRO A 610 -8.63 -28.43 8.23
N GLU A 611 -9.00 -29.71 8.30
CA GLU A 611 -8.28 -30.82 7.67
C GLU A 611 -8.40 -30.80 6.15
N GLN A 612 -9.58 -30.46 5.60
CA GLN A 612 -9.75 -30.32 4.14
C GLN A 612 -8.88 -29.17 3.60
N LEU A 613 -8.86 -28.02 4.28
CA LEU A 613 -8.00 -26.90 3.89
C LEU A 613 -6.51 -27.23 4.05
N ALA A 614 -6.14 -27.95 5.11
CA ALA A 614 -4.76 -28.40 5.31
C ALA A 614 -4.32 -29.35 4.20
N GLN A 615 -5.21 -30.24 3.75
CA GLN A 615 -4.94 -31.11 2.62
C GLN A 615 -4.73 -30.30 1.33
N LEU A 616 -5.54 -29.26 1.07
CA LEU A 616 -5.31 -28.36 -0.07
C LEU A 616 -3.92 -27.70 0.01
N VAL A 617 -3.52 -27.19 1.18
CA VAL A 617 -2.19 -26.59 1.37
C VAL A 617 -1.08 -27.61 1.11
N ALA A 618 -1.24 -28.84 1.60
CA ALA A 618 -0.29 -29.92 1.37
C ALA A 618 -0.22 -30.33 -0.12
N ASP A 619 -1.34 -30.37 -0.82
CA ASP A 619 -1.41 -30.65 -2.25
C ASP A 619 -0.69 -29.57 -3.07
N LEU A 620 -0.98 -28.29 -2.79
CA LEU A 620 -0.36 -27.15 -3.47
C LEU A 620 1.14 -27.04 -3.20
N ARG A 621 1.61 -27.41 -2.00
CA ARG A 621 3.05 -27.51 -1.72
C ARG A 621 3.78 -28.43 -2.70
N THR A 622 3.13 -29.52 -3.11
CA THR A 622 3.75 -30.53 -3.98
C THR A 622 3.58 -30.25 -5.48
N ASP A 623 2.74 -29.29 -5.86
CA ASP A 623 2.45 -29.04 -7.28
C ASP A 623 3.55 -28.27 -8.02
N GLY A 624 4.42 -27.56 -7.29
CA GLY A 624 5.54 -26.79 -7.84
C GLY A 624 5.15 -25.55 -8.64
N LEU A 625 3.87 -25.14 -8.60
CA LEU A 625 3.30 -24.10 -9.46
C LEU A 625 2.66 -22.97 -8.67
N ALA A 626 1.95 -23.27 -7.59
CA ALA A 626 1.23 -22.26 -6.82
C ALA A 626 2.20 -21.25 -6.19
N THR A 627 1.89 -19.95 -6.26
CA THR A 627 2.72 -18.89 -5.64
C THR A 627 2.30 -18.62 -4.20
N GLY A 628 0.99 -18.58 -3.95
CA GLY A 628 0.41 -18.36 -2.63
C GLY A 628 -1.09 -18.62 -2.63
N LEU A 629 -1.65 -18.81 -1.45
CA LEU A 629 -3.05 -19.09 -1.22
C LEU A 629 -3.61 -18.12 -0.17
N MET A 630 -4.68 -17.42 -0.53
CA MET A 630 -5.46 -16.60 0.38
C MET A 630 -6.87 -17.16 0.50
N VAL A 631 -7.17 -17.78 1.63
CA VAL A 631 -8.52 -18.23 1.96
C VAL A 631 -9.23 -17.14 2.76
N SER A 632 -10.42 -16.76 2.31
CA SER A 632 -11.16 -15.60 2.82
C SER A 632 -12.59 -15.97 3.20
N PRO A 633 -12.85 -16.39 4.45
CA PRO A 633 -14.20 -16.41 5.00
C PRO A 633 -14.74 -15.00 5.16
N GLU A 634 -16.06 -14.88 5.19
CA GLU A 634 -16.77 -13.65 5.57
C GLU A 634 -17.26 -13.76 7.02
N PHE A 635 -17.56 -12.63 7.65
CA PHE A 635 -18.04 -12.59 9.03
C PHE A 635 -19.22 -11.63 9.16
N THR A 636 -20.10 -11.91 10.11
CA THR A 636 -21.21 -11.06 10.50
C THR A 636 -21.01 -10.55 11.91
N LEU A 637 -20.87 -9.23 12.06
CA LEU A 637 -20.78 -8.53 13.34
C LEU A 637 -22.16 -7.99 13.74
N CYS A 638 -22.70 -8.44 14.87
CA CYS A 638 -23.92 -7.87 15.42
C CYS A 638 -23.63 -6.57 16.18
N ARG A 639 -24.27 -5.47 15.77
CA ARG A 639 -24.14 -4.16 16.43
C ARG A 639 -24.99 -4.04 17.71
N SER A 640 -25.91 -4.98 17.96
CA SER A 640 -26.73 -4.99 19.19
C SER A 640 -26.05 -5.71 20.34
N CYS A 641 -25.45 -6.88 20.12
CA CYS A 641 -24.86 -7.70 21.19
C CYS A 641 -23.34 -7.93 21.05
N GLY A 642 -22.71 -7.45 19.97
CA GLY A 642 -21.28 -7.63 19.72
C GLY A 642 -20.87 -9.02 19.23
N HIS A 643 -21.83 -9.95 19.06
CA HIS A 643 -21.52 -11.30 18.58
C HIS A 643 -20.96 -11.29 17.14
N VAL A 644 -19.89 -12.04 16.93
CA VAL A 644 -19.28 -12.29 15.62
C VAL A 644 -19.56 -13.72 15.21
N ALA A 645 -20.22 -13.90 14.07
CA ALA A 645 -20.46 -15.18 13.45
C ALA A 645 -19.68 -15.29 12.13
N VAL A 646 -19.19 -16.47 11.78
CA VAL A 646 -18.63 -16.72 10.44
C VAL A 646 -19.78 -16.89 9.44
N GLY A 647 -19.58 -16.42 8.21
CA GLY A 647 -20.60 -16.35 7.16
C GLY A 647 -21.30 -14.99 7.09
N SER A 648 -22.13 -14.81 6.05
CA SER A 648 -22.85 -13.57 5.77
C SER A 648 -24.33 -13.72 6.11
N HIS A 649 -24.71 -13.40 7.35
CA HIS A 649 -26.06 -13.57 7.87
C HIS A 649 -26.85 -12.26 7.85
N GLY A 650 -28.13 -12.32 7.44
CA GLY A 650 -29.04 -11.16 7.49
C GLY A 650 -29.51 -10.79 8.91
N ASN A 651 -29.41 -11.73 9.86
CA ASN A 651 -29.74 -11.55 11.26
C ASN A 651 -28.65 -12.17 12.14
N CYS A 652 -28.47 -11.62 13.35
CA CYS A 652 -27.54 -12.18 14.30
C CYS A 652 -28.00 -13.58 14.75
N PRO A 653 -27.16 -14.62 14.58
CA PRO A 653 -27.54 -15.98 14.99
C PRO A 653 -27.63 -16.16 16.51
N SER A 654 -27.05 -15.23 17.29
CA SER A 654 -27.09 -15.26 18.75
C SER A 654 -28.30 -14.55 19.37
N CYS A 655 -28.70 -13.38 18.85
CA CYS A 655 -29.78 -12.57 19.44
C CYS A 655 -30.96 -12.25 18.51
N GLY A 656 -30.92 -12.67 17.23
CA GLY A 656 -31.97 -12.43 16.24
C GLY A 656 -32.01 -11.01 15.65
N SER A 657 -31.21 -10.06 16.18
CA SER A 657 -31.18 -8.68 15.69
C SER A 657 -30.84 -8.59 14.20
N SER A 658 -31.56 -7.74 13.47
CA SER A 658 -31.24 -7.38 12.08
C SER A 658 -30.15 -6.30 11.96
N HIS A 659 -29.69 -5.74 13.08
CA HIS A 659 -28.65 -4.72 13.08
C HIS A 659 -27.26 -5.37 13.02
N VAL A 660 -26.92 -5.87 11.85
CA VAL A 660 -25.68 -6.59 11.56
C VAL A 660 -24.83 -5.88 10.51
N GLU A 661 -23.53 -6.13 10.53
CA GLU A 661 -22.57 -5.66 9.55
C GLU A 661 -21.77 -6.84 9.01
N THR A 662 -21.65 -6.93 7.68
CA THR A 662 -20.79 -7.93 7.05
C THR A 662 -19.35 -7.40 6.98
N LEU A 663 -18.42 -8.20 7.49
CA LEU A 663 -16.98 -8.02 7.29
C LEU A 663 -16.53 -8.99 6.21
N ALA A 664 -15.95 -8.47 5.14
CA ALA A 664 -15.36 -9.26 4.07
C ALA A 664 -13.98 -8.70 3.74
N LYS A 665 -13.21 -9.45 2.94
CA LYS A 665 -11.90 -9.02 2.48
C LYS A 665 -12.02 -8.45 1.07
N SER A 666 -11.71 -7.17 0.89
CA SER A 666 -11.78 -6.48 -0.41
C SER A 666 -10.66 -6.98 -1.32
N THR A 667 -9.43 -6.48 -1.11
CA THR A 667 -8.18 -6.94 -1.70
C THR A 667 -7.36 -7.68 -0.64
N ASN A 668 -6.90 -6.97 0.39
CA ASN A 668 -5.87 -7.47 1.30
C ASN A 668 -6.17 -7.24 2.79
N ARG A 669 -7.34 -6.68 3.12
CA ARG A 669 -7.78 -6.31 4.46
C ARG A 669 -9.26 -6.63 4.65
N TYR A 670 -9.62 -7.04 5.87
CA TYR A 670 -11.01 -7.13 6.29
C TYR A 670 -11.58 -5.76 6.65
N SER A 671 -12.71 -5.41 6.06
CA SER A 671 -13.42 -4.18 6.36
C SER A 671 -14.93 -4.37 6.20
N ARG A 672 -15.68 -3.37 6.67
CA ARG A 672 -17.15 -3.35 6.61
C ARG A 672 -17.61 -3.18 5.17
N VAL A 673 -18.40 -4.12 4.66
CA VAL A 673 -18.90 -4.09 3.27
C VAL A 673 -19.77 -2.86 3.01
N SER A 674 -20.48 -2.35 4.03
CA SER A 674 -21.25 -1.11 3.91
C SER A 674 -20.43 0.13 3.55
N GLY A 675 -19.11 0.10 3.85
CA GLY A 675 -18.19 1.17 3.48
C GLY A 675 -17.60 1.03 2.07
N TRP A 676 -17.84 -0.07 1.36
CA TRP A 676 -17.20 -0.30 0.06
C TRP A 676 -17.85 0.53 -1.06
N SER A 677 -17.10 0.81 -2.13
CA SER A 677 -17.68 1.40 -3.35
C SER A 677 -18.77 0.46 -3.92
N PRO A 678 -19.78 1.00 -4.63
CA PRO A 678 -20.80 0.17 -5.28
C PRO A 678 -20.16 -0.96 -6.12
N ALA A 679 -19.17 -0.62 -6.93
CA ALA A 679 -18.46 -1.57 -7.79
C ALA A 679 -17.77 -2.68 -6.98
N ALA A 680 -17.13 -2.35 -5.85
CA ALA A 680 -16.52 -3.36 -4.97
C ALA A 680 -17.59 -4.26 -4.30
N GLN A 681 -18.76 -3.70 -3.95
CA GLN A 681 -19.88 -4.51 -3.46
C GLN A 681 -20.45 -5.42 -4.55
N ALA A 682 -20.51 -4.95 -5.81
CA ALA A 682 -20.94 -5.75 -6.95
C ALA A 682 -19.97 -6.90 -7.24
N GLU A 683 -18.67 -6.62 -7.29
CA GLU A 683 -17.64 -7.65 -7.45
C GLU A 683 -17.77 -8.72 -6.34
N ARG A 684 -17.93 -8.31 -5.07
CA ARG A 684 -18.17 -9.25 -3.96
C ARG A 684 -19.39 -10.15 -4.19
N ARG A 685 -20.49 -9.60 -4.70
CA ARG A 685 -21.70 -10.38 -5.00
C ARG A 685 -21.47 -11.40 -6.10
N GLN A 686 -20.57 -11.11 -7.05
CA GLN A 686 -20.24 -11.97 -8.18
C GLN A 686 -19.21 -13.06 -7.85
N ARG A 687 -18.44 -12.93 -6.76
CA ARG A 687 -17.46 -13.94 -6.34
C ARG A 687 -18.05 -15.34 -6.27
N ALA A 688 -17.43 -16.28 -6.96
CA ALA A 688 -17.68 -17.70 -6.77
C ALA A 688 -17.26 -18.09 -5.35
N ARG A 689 -18.24 -18.54 -4.55
CA ARG A 689 -18.03 -18.99 -3.19
C ARG A 689 -17.96 -20.51 -3.17
N LEU A 690 -16.89 -21.03 -2.60
CA LEU A 690 -16.60 -22.44 -2.57
C LEU A 690 -17.23 -23.10 -1.34
N THR A 691 -17.66 -24.33 -1.55
CA THR A 691 -18.24 -25.22 -0.55
C THR A 691 -17.24 -26.31 -0.18
N PRO A 692 -17.47 -27.08 0.90
CA PRO A 692 -16.59 -28.19 1.25
C PRO A 692 -16.47 -29.27 0.17
N ALA A 693 -17.43 -29.36 -0.76
CA ALA A 693 -17.41 -30.32 -1.87
C ALA A 693 -16.46 -29.92 -3.01
N ASP A 694 -16.02 -28.65 -3.05
CA ASP A 694 -15.16 -28.12 -4.10
C ASP A 694 -13.65 -28.27 -3.79
N LEU A 695 -13.30 -28.70 -2.57
CA LEU A 695 -11.94 -28.74 -2.02
C LEU A 695 -11.21 -30.07 -2.21
#